data_AF-A0A819TBU1-F1
#
_entry.id   AF-A0A819TBU1-F1
#
_cell.length_a   1.000
_cell.length_b   1.000
_cell.length_c   1.000
_cell.angle_alpha   90.00
_cell.angle_beta   90.00
_cell.angle_gamma   90.00
#
_symmetry.space_group_name_H-M   'P 1'
#
loop_
_entity.id
_entity.type
_entity.pdbx_description
1 polymer ?
#
loop_
_entity_poly.entity_id
_entity_poly.type
_entity_poly.pdbx_seq_one_letter_code
_entity_poly.pdbx_strand_id
1 'polypeptide(L)'
;MDIILYAETNITLIMHQMGHLYDNLYDLFNQNFAISARKKYCRIALGALYHPRCLVHDDFYCVVFIHKRDLDQCDPSFLNRFEKHIIDIQALIHPRHWSLSQQLYTWLDDFLPKNLGNHFPLLQHLFVNHSQNHICNLAIEAFEQLNISTDDEEKPEKIPEIINYCQEKLLRTGSFDLPLILSTQSTPECQKLIEKYYSIRQSLTFGKLIKQSLDNCKSSLQSVYTYTRVYHTIDHIPADVEEAKLNAFKTELELVRKIKSHCQALTNFRLLLIRVDYHDEHQHILSLKHVVQNEYVASSDRSVWLIFHLQRNILNQINNDVLFSGWLIDMIDDLNDRELLRREVLNNPSYQHIVLQHEFRIYECIFDGDVHQCLSRSCQYDNIFDELVDRCLSKFRYITVQTNDGEYVSERRHTLLQHIIEHRNNSIPERVHLRSIIIEHLMMLIEKLPPSDKTRFVDWRLDILTNAIIIAGSRSFYGAFQGTVSMFYEAYIFLLLSHLEKYQLFDAYICLTNTRDENMKNHLSQLWIDSLKTSLENIDVATMHLDVIDIPFVVGVRLPCAAVEFENIRAIRKKFQDMQENDTEFASDDYDSRLDQMHTSKVYDDKILQLIFTDRHWFELYFHDQIAMHLGEVKIQLSTDFAYDLLTSNPTRTIKQHKRLFPVEHVELTEILRLFEISLQLVNEEEIRNVIRKQWIEIPPCKIQSSEYYTLILVNNEQFYQLPPKSTNLEEQEIFECQGDPMIETSLMNLIELILSPSVIQQAKIFNNLIRCLTALLSHKALDVLKDVCKTGFDAKFDSCLSIHFFITQLQERIKAEKSAADENTIHRALVKLELDFLKDWLADNGDSYAKIFTIIDNKLDLTSTLKKNHGVLPPNDEFEQLNRCLEMINSSKRKIERLMANRLHMHLMLNVQGNEIDQQLTDEYDYFVENFREIQSGRKTNVAQMISLIAWLKYYAQMYALALNNEGQEDVLPRIDQFLANTDTPFSSTVKLFIIKQMLQISKLTLEQLREIYVNRNILWIKPFFQRSRDQQTKSTRPTLIVPMPLFQCREQFKRIRKVLNNADRNNELRQLIQECNNTQKLSYAFLCWFIEYYSRFTQPNTDKDVDFVQTIKNDFVQDLIKSFTPLGHQFLIDLCSNFSEKSYFRLDSTMPSDDIHQRLLALNIVSVFISFKSYSKSTLL
;
A
#
# COMPACT_ATOMS: atom_id res chain seq x y z
N MET A 1 -5.52 -46.99 -45.63
CA MET A 1 -4.69 -47.62 -46.68
C MET A 1 -3.95 -48.83 -46.14
N ASP A 2 -3.35 -48.77 -44.95
CA ASP A 2 -2.62 -49.92 -44.39
C ASP A 2 -3.47 -51.18 -44.21
N ILE A 3 -4.74 -51.04 -43.80
CA ILE A 3 -5.69 -52.17 -43.72
C ILE A 3 -5.86 -52.88 -45.08
N ILE A 4 -5.84 -52.13 -46.19
CA ILE A 4 -5.91 -52.68 -47.54
C ILE A 4 -4.67 -53.53 -47.80
N LEU A 5 -3.49 -52.98 -47.51
CA LEU A 5 -2.21 -53.69 -47.68
C LEU A 5 -2.13 -54.96 -46.82
N TYR A 6 -2.62 -54.90 -45.58
CA TYR A 6 -2.64 -56.07 -44.69
C TYR A 6 -3.63 -57.13 -45.16
N ALA A 7 -4.81 -56.75 -45.64
CA ALA A 7 -5.81 -57.68 -46.16
C ALA A 7 -5.31 -58.49 -47.37
N GLU A 8 -4.36 -57.94 -48.15
CA GLU A 8 -3.74 -58.65 -49.28
C GLU A 8 -2.72 -59.73 -48.85
N THR A 9 -2.42 -59.84 -47.56
CA THR A 9 -1.40 -60.72 -46.99
C THR A 9 -1.95 -61.67 -45.92
N ASN A 10 -1.17 -62.65 -45.49
CA ASN A 10 -1.53 -63.64 -44.46
C ASN A 10 -1.39 -63.11 -43.01
N ILE A 11 -1.67 -61.83 -42.80
CA ILE A 11 -1.52 -61.15 -41.51
C ILE A 11 -2.86 -61.17 -40.75
N THR A 12 -2.79 -61.30 -39.43
CA THR A 12 -3.94 -61.04 -38.55
C THR A 12 -3.96 -59.57 -38.15
N LEU A 13 -5.01 -58.86 -38.52
CA LEU A 13 -5.23 -57.47 -38.13
C LEU A 13 -5.91 -57.41 -36.76
N ILE A 14 -5.24 -56.83 -35.77
CA ILE A 14 -5.82 -56.56 -34.45
C ILE A 14 -6.25 -55.10 -34.39
N MET A 15 -7.53 -54.86 -34.15
CA MET A 15 -8.11 -53.51 -34.08
C MET A 15 -8.60 -53.19 -32.68
N HIS A 16 -8.20 -52.02 -32.17
CA HIS A 16 -8.70 -51.44 -30.94
C HIS A 16 -9.62 -50.27 -31.29
N GLN A 17 -10.94 -50.48 -31.20
CA GLN A 17 -12.01 -49.57 -31.64
C GLN A 17 -12.04 -49.27 -33.16
N MET A 18 -13.25 -49.22 -33.73
CA MET A 18 -13.47 -49.03 -35.18
C MET A 18 -13.79 -47.58 -35.57
N GLY A 19 -14.37 -46.78 -34.67
CA GLY A 19 -14.86 -45.45 -34.99
C GLY A 19 -15.64 -45.41 -36.32
N HIS A 20 -15.34 -44.43 -37.17
CA HIS A 20 -15.93 -44.28 -38.51
C HIS A 20 -15.34 -45.24 -39.58
N LEU A 21 -14.38 -46.10 -39.24
CA LEU A 21 -13.79 -47.04 -40.22
C LEU A 21 -14.73 -48.19 -40.56
N TYR A 22 -15.74 -48.47 -39.74
CA TYR A 22 -16.71 -49.53 -39.99
C TYR A 22 -17.44 -49.35 -41.32
N ASP A 23 -17.93 -48.14 -41.63
CA ASP A 23 -18.65 -47.86 -42.88
C ASP A 23 -17.76 -48.07 -44.10
N ASN A 24 -16.48 -47.74 -43.96
CA ASN A 24 -15.48 -47.90 -45.01
C ASN A 24 -15.16 -49.37 -45.30
N LEU A 25 -15.20 -50.22 -44.27
CA LEU A 25 -14.81 -51.64 -44.31
C LEU A 25 -16.01 -52.60 -44.29
N TYR A 26 -17.21 -52.09 -44.55
CA TYR A 26 -18.45 -52.85 -44.45
C TYR A 26 -18.44 -54.15 -45.25
N ASP A 27 -18.11 -54.09 -46.55
CA ASP A 27 -18.09 -55.28 -47.42
C ASP A 27 -17.00 -56.29 -47.00
N LEU A 28 -15.91 -55.81 -46.37
CA LEU A 28 -14.81 -56.66 -45.88
C LEU A 28 -15.29 -57.50 -44.70
N PHE A 29 -15.93 -56.86 -43.72
CA PHE A 29 -16.45 -57.56 -42.53
C PHE A 29 -17.70 -58.38 -42.83
N ASN A 30 -18.49 -57.99 -43.83
CA ASN A 30 -19.63 -58.80 -44.29
C ASN A 30 -19.20 -60.03 -45.10
N GLN A 31 -17.89 -60.22 -45.32
CA GLN A 31 -17.30 -61.28 -46.13
C GLN A 31 -17.92 -61.36 -47.54
N ASN A 32 -18.32 -60.21 -48.08
CA ASN A 32 -18.98 -60.11 -49.37
C ASN A 32 -17.93 -60.02 -50.49
N PHE A 33 -17.42 -61.18 -50.89
CA PHE A 33 -16.30 -61.25 -51.84
C PHE A 33 -16.75 -61.60 -53.26
N ALA A 34 -16.22 -60.85 -54.23
CA ALA A 34 -16.22 -61.25 -55.63
C ALA A 34 -15.01 -62.16 -55.88
N ILE A 35 -15.25 -63.40 -56.31
CA ILE A 35 -14.17 -64.34 -56.61
C ILE A 35 -13.83 -64.26 -58.10
N SER A 36 -12.58 -63.88 -58.41
CA SER A 36 -12.05 -63.88 -59.77
C SER A 36 -10.68 -64.52 -59.78
N ALA A 37 -10.43 -65.43 -60.73
CA ALA A 37 -9.18 -66.18 -60.84
C ALA A 37 -8.71 -66.83 -59.51
N ARG A 38 -9.64 -67.42 -58.74
CA ARG A 38 -9.42 -68.01 -57.40
C ARG A 38 -8.93 -67.04 -56.33
N LYS A 39 -9.03 -65.74 -56.56
CA LYS A 39 -8.71 -64.68 -55.59
C LYS A 39 -9.99 -63.99 -55.13
N LYS A 40 -10.09 -63.70 -53.83
CA LYS A 40 -11.22 -62.97 -53.22
C LYS A 40 -10.98 -61.47 -53.33
N TYR A 41 -11.96 -60.73 -53.84
CA TYR A 41 -11.91 -59.28 -53.91
C TYR A 41 -13.07 -58.67 -53.15
N CYS A 42 -12.79 -57.62 -52.40
CA CYS A 42 -13.76 -56.86 -51.63
C CYS A 42 -13.74 -55.38 -52.06
N ARG A 43 -14.88 -54.69 -51.98
CA ARG A 43 -14.93 -53.24 -52.15
C ARG A 43 -14.65 -52.57 -50.80
N ILE A 44 -13.78 -51.58 -50.78
CA ILE A 44 -13.57 -50.73 -49.60
C ILE A 44 -14.05 -49.34 -49.96
N ALA A 45 -14.93 -48.75 -49.15
CA ALA A 45 -15.41 -47.39 -49.35
C ALA A 45 -14.42 -46.42 -48.70
N LEU A 46 -13.96 -45.41 -49.44
CA LEU A 46 -13.11 -44.33 -48.95
C LEU A 46 -13.82 -43.01 -49.26
N GLY A 47 -14.83 -42.70 -48.46
CA GLY A 47 -15.76 -41.58 -48.69
C GLY A 47 -16.82 -41.91 -49.75
N ALA A 48 -17.58 -40.88 -50.17
CA ALA A 48 -18.77 -41.09 -51.00
C ALA A 48 -18.44 -41.58 -52.43
N LEU A 49 -17.29 -41.20 -52.98
CA LEU A 49 -16.99 -41.32 -54.42
C LEU A 49 -15.88 -42.31 -54.75
N TYR A 50 -15.01 -42.68 -53.81
CA TYR A 50 -13.87 -43.55 -54.08
C TYR A 50 -14.04 -44.92 -53.42
N HIS A 51 -14.04 -45.97 -54.25
CA HIS A 51 -14.38 -47.33 -53.82
C HIS A 51 -13.46 -48.39 -54.43
N PRO A 52 -12.19 -48.47 -54.02
CA PRO A 52 -11.23 -49.44 -54.54
C PRO A 52 -11.68 -50.89 -54.31
N ARG A 53 -11.25 -51.79 -55.21
CA ARG A 53 -11.31 -53.24 -55.02
C ARG A 53 -10.01 -53.70 -54.36
N CYS A 54 -10.12 -54.21 -53.14
CA CYS A 54 -9.04 -54.81 -52.34
C CYS A 54 -8.99 -56.31 -52.60
N LEU A 55 -7.79 -56.87 -52.82
CA LEU A 55 -7.58 -58.32 -52.76
C LEU A 55 -7.62 -58.75 -51.28
N VAL A 56 -8.21 -59.90 -50.99
CA VAL A 56 -8.27 -60.47 -49.64
C VAL A 56 -7.61 -61.85 -49.65
N HIS A 57 -6.58 -62.03 -48.83
CA HIS A 57 -5.88 -63.29 -48.65
C HIS A 57 -6.79 -64.31 -47.93
N ASP A 58 -6.63 -65.60 -48.22
CA ASP A 58 -7.48 -66.64 -47.61
C ASP A 58 -7.24 -66.80 -46.10
N ASP A 59 -6.00 -66.62 -45.66
CA ASP A 59 -5.58 -66.66 -44.25
C ASP A 59 -5.55 -65.28 -43.57
N PHE A 60 -6.29 -64.29 -44.09
CA PHE A 60 -6.44 -63.00 -43.42
C PHE A 60 -7.51 -63.10 -42.31
N TYR A 61 -7.14 -62.69 -41.10
CA TYR A 61 -8.05 -62.61 -39.96
C TYR A 61 -8.12 -61.19 -39.42
N CYS A 62 -9.29 -60.79 -38.92
CA CYS A 62 -9.46 -59.52 -38.22
C CYS A 62 -10.07 -59.78 -36.84
N VAL A 63 -9.36 -59.34 -35.80
CA VAL A 63 -9.80 -59.45 -34.40
C VAL A 63 -10.04 -58.04 -33.88
N VAL A 64 -11.23 -57.80 -33.36
CA VAL A 64 -11.63 -56.49 -32.84
C VAL A 64 -11.84 -56.60 -31.34
N PHE A 65 -11.08 -55.82 -30.57
CA PHE A 65 -11.28 -55.70 -29.13
C PHE A 65 -12.27 -54.59 -28.81
N ILE A 66 -13.29 -54.93 -28.03
CA ILE A 66 -14.34 -54.02 -27.55
C ILE A 66 -14.45 -54.24 -26.05
N HIS A 67 -14.41 -53.16 -25.26
CA HIS A 67 -14.67 -53.30 -23.84
C HIS A 67 -16.13 -53.71 -23.62
N LYS A 68 -16.36 -54.62 -22.67
CA LYS A 68 -17.70 -55.11 -22.33
C LYS A 68 -18.72 -53.99 -22.06
N ARG A 69 -18.28 -52.89 -21.46
CA ARG A 69 -19.12 -51.69 -21.18
C ARG A 69 -19.55 -50.90 -22.43
N ASP A 70 -18.81 -51.04 -23.52
CA ASP A 70 -19.04 -50.30 -24.77
C ASP A 70 -19.82 -51.16 -25.79
N LEU A 71 -20.15 -52.40 -25.43
CA LEU A 71 -20.87 -53.34 -26.30
C LEU A 71 -22.25 -52.80 -26.71
N ASP A 72 -22.97 -52.18 -25.77
CA ASP A 72 -24.31 -51.63 -26.00
C ASP A 72 -24.30 -50.39 -26.91
N GLN A 73 -23.15 -49.74 -27.06
CA GLN A 73 -22.96 -48.58 -27.93
C GLN A 73 -22.64 -48.98 -29.38
N CYS A 74 -22.30 -50.25 -29.60
CA CYS A 74 -21.97 -50.76 -30.92
C CYS A 74 -23.22 -51.03 -31.74
N ASP A 75 -23.19 -50.70 -33.04
CA ASP A 75 -24.30 -50.99 -33.95
C ASP A 75 -24.58 -52.51 -34.00
N PRO A 76 -25.83 -52.96 -33.86
CA PRO A 76 -26.17 -54.38 -33.89
C PRO A 76 -25.72 -55.09 -35.17
N SER A 77 -25.74 -54.40 -36.32
CA SER A 77 -25.31 -54.95 -37.61
C SER A 77 -23.80 -55.18 -37.65
N PHE A 78 -23.03 -54.32 -36.98
CA PHE A 78 -21.60 -54.52 -36.79
C PHE A 78 -21.35 -55.76 -35.94
N LEU A 79 -22.00 -55.84 -34.76
CA LEU A 79 -21.86 -56.98 -33.87
C LEU A 79 -22.21 -58.29 -34.58
N ASN A 80 -23.26 -58.33 -35.38
CA ASN A 80 -23.71 -59.54 -36.09
C ASN A 80 -22.70 -60.11 -37.10
N ARG A 81 -21.65 -59.37 -37.48
CA ARG A 81 -20.63 -59.83 -38.44
C ARG A 81 -19.39 -60.46 -37.81
N PHE A 82 -19.25 -60.33 -36.49
CA PHE A 82 -18.13 -60.90 -35.75
C PHE A 82 -18.60 -62.05 -34.88
N GLU A 83 -17.75 -63.08 -34.77
CA GLU A 83 -17.83 -64.08 -33.70
C GLU A 83 -17.39 -63.42 -32.39
N LYS A 84 -18.19 -63.55 -31.33
CA LYS A 84 -17.94 -62.88 -30.05
C LYS A 84 -17.37 -63.88 -29.06
N HIS A 85 -16.20 -63.56 -28.53
CA HIS A 85 -15.63 -64.25 -27.38
C HIS A 85 -15.50 -63.25 -26.23
N ILE A 86 -15.87 -63.69 -25.03
CA ILE A 86 -15.61 -62.93 -23.82
C ILE A 86 -14.27 -63.43 -23.28
N ILE A 87 -13.31 -62.52 -23.21
CA ILE A 87 -11.98 -62.80 -22.68
C ILE A 87 -11.87 -62.13 -21.31
N ASP A 88 -11.64 -62.95 -20.28
CA ASP A 88 -11.31 -62.50 -18.94
C ASP A 88 -9.85 -62.86 -18.64
N ILE A 89 -9.10 -61.92 -18.07
CA ILE A 89 -7.69 -62.11 -17.69
C ILE A 89 -7.55 -63.30 -16.73
N GLN A 90 -8.49 -63.47 -15.80
CA GLN A 90 -8.46 -64.59 -14.86
C GLN A 90 -8.60 -65.95 -15.56
N ALA A 91 -9.30 -66.01 -16.69
CA ALA A 91 -9.46 -67.23 -17.48
C ALA A 91 -8.24 -67.53 -18.37
N LEU A 92 -7.40 -66.53 -18.66
CA LEU A 92 -6.18 -66.68 -19.46
C LEU A 92 -4.94 -67.00 -18.63
N ILE A 93 -4.95 -66.70 -17.34
CA ILE A 93 -3.80 -66.87 -16.45
C ILE A 93 -3.87 -68.24 -15.76
N HIS A 94 -2.73 -68.94 -15.74
CA HIS A 94 -2.61 -70.20 -15.00
C HIS A 94 -2.86 -70.00 -13.49
N PRO A 95 -3.66 -70.86 -12.81
CA PRO A 95 -4.02 -70.67 -11.40
C PRO A 95 -2.84 -70.46 -10.43
N ARG A 96 -1.68 -71.07 -10.73
CA ARG A 96 -0.44 -70.90 -9.93
C ARG A 96 0.11 -69.48 -10.02
N HIS A 97 0.17 -68.91 -11.23
CA HIS A 97 0.61 -67.52 -11.42
C HIS A 97 -0.36 -66.55 -10.74
N TRP A 98 -1.65 -66.82 -10.83
CA TRP A 98 -2.68 -66.02 -10.15
C TRP A 98 -2.54 -66.08 -8.63
N SER A 99 -2.41 -67.28 -8.04
CA SER A 99 -2.21 -67.47 -6.60
C SER A 99 -0.98 -66.71 -6.08
N LEU A 100 0.17 -66.84 -6.77
CA LEU A 100 1.39 -66.11 -6.43
C LEU A 100 1.23 -64.59 -6.58
N SER A 101 0.52 -64.13 -7.60
CA SER A 101 0.24 -62.70 -7.77
C SER A 101 -0.61 -62.13 -6.62
N GLN A 102 -1.53 -62.91 -6.06
CA GLN A 102 -2.32 -62.51 -4.89
C GLN A 102 -1.45 -62.45 -3.62
N GLN A 103 -0.51 -63.40 -3.45
CA GLN A 103 0.44 -63.36 -2.34
C GLN A 103 1.35 -62.13 -2.42
N LEU A 104 1.89 -61.83 -3.60
CA LEU A 104 2.71 -60.63 -3.84
C LEU A 104 1.91 -59.34 -3.64
N TYR A 105 0.65 -59.30 -4.08
CA TYR A 105 -0.22 -58.15 -3.86
C TYR A 105 -0.49 -57.93 -2.37
N THR A 106 -0.79 -58.99 -1.63
CA THR A 106 -1.01 -58.91 -0.16
C THR A 106 0.25 -58.39 0.54
N TRP A 107 1.43 -58.89 0.15
CA TRP A 107 2.71 -58.40 0.66
C TRP A 107 2.95 -56.92 0.35
N LEU A 108 2.55 -56.43 -0.83
CA LEU A 108 2.63 -55.01 -1.17
C LEU A 108 1.65 -54.16 -0.35
N ASP A 109 0.42 -54.64 -0.16
CA ASP A 109 -0.61 -53.95 0.61
C ASP A 109 -0.23 -53.80 2.09
N ASP A 110 0.47 -54.79 2.64
CA ASP A 110 1.01 -54.76 4.01
C ASP A 110 2.01 -53.60 4.25
N PHE A 111 2.62 -53.05 3.19
CA PHE A 111 3.50 -51.88 3.33
C PHE A 111 2.75 -50.60 3.63
N LEU A 112 1.49 -50.47 3.19
CA LEU A 112 0.74 -49.23 3.39
C LEU A 112 0.31 -49.11 4.86
N PRO A 113 0.72 -48.05 5.56
CA PRO A 113 0.30 -47.86 6.95
C PRO A 113 -1.22 -47.65 7.01
N LYS A 114 -1.91 -48.50 7.78
CA LYS A 114 -3.37 -48.42 7.98
C LYS A 114 -3.84 -47.11 8.64
N ASN A 115 -2.90 -46.35 9.22
CA ASN A 115 -3.15 -45.09 9.92
C ASN A 115 -3.00 -43.85 9.02
N LEU A 116 -2.51 -44.01 7.78
CA LEU A 116 -2.43 -42.92 6.81
C LEU A 116 -3.74 -42.90 6.00
N GLY A 117 -4.29 -41.71 5.74
CA GLY A 117 -5.56 -41.57 5.03
C GLY A 117 -5.52 -42.16 3.60
N ASN A 118 -6.68 -42.49 3.04
CA ASN A 118 -6.82 -43.23 1.77
C ASN A 118 -6.32 -42.49 0.49
N HIS A 119 -5.69 -41.33 0.60
CA HIS A 119 -5.35 -40.47 -0.55
C HIS A 119 -3.86 -40.44 -0.88
N PHE A 120 -3.00 -40.60 0.13
CA PHE A 120 -1.55 -40.61 -0.01
C PHE A 120 -0.90 -41.23 1.23
N PRO A 121 0.14 -42.07 1.10
CA PRO A 121 0.66 -42.67 -0.14
C PRO A 121 -0.24 -43.81 -0.63
N LEU A 122 -0.08 -44.15 -1.91
CA LEU A 122 -0.79 -45.26 -2.60
C LEU A 122 0.28 -46.17 -3.20
N LEU A 123 -0.06 -47.42 -3.53
CA LEU A 123 0.90 -48.36 -4.12
C LEU A 123 1.59 -47.82 -5.38
N GLN A 124 0.90 -46.99 -6.19
CA GLN A 124 1.50 -46.33 -7.36
C GLN A 124 2.58 -45.29 -7.03
N HIS A 125 2.54 -44.69 -5.84
CA HIS A 125 3.58 -43.77 -5.38
C HIS A 125 4.84 -44.53 -4.99
N LEU A 126 4.67 -45.76 -4.50
CA LEU A 126 5.77 -46.66 -4.15
C LEU A 126 6.33 -47.38 -5.36
N PHE A 127 5.47 -47.85 -6.25
CA PHE A 127 5.83 -48.61 -7.45
C PHE A 127 5.07 -48.00 -8.62
N VAL A 128 5.76 -47.21 -9.44
CA VAL A 128 5.14 -46.34 -10.45
C VAL A 128 4.25 -47.09 -11.43
N ASN A 129 4.61 -48.32 -11.79
CA ASN A 129 3.88 -49.17 -12.73
C ASN A 129 2.97 -50.19 -12.03
N HIS A 130 2.57 -49.92 -10.78
CA HIS A 130 1.73 -50.81 -9.99
C HIS A 130 0.38 -51.06 -10.67
N SER A 131 0.09 -52.35 -10.91
CA SER A 131 -1.24 -52.86 -11.20
C SER A 131 -1.27 -54.36 -10.90
N GLN A 132 -2.46 -54.93 -10.68
CA GLN A 132 -2.60 -56.37 -10.50
C GLN A 132 -2.05 -57.14 -11.71
N ASN A 133 -2.31 -56.63 -12.92
CA ASN A 133 -1.82 -57.23 -14.17
C ASN A 133 -0.28 -57.20 -14.25
N HIS A 134 0.38 -56.14 -13.76
CA HIS A 134 1.83 -56.08 -13.73
C HIS A 134 2.42 -57.14 -12.81
N ILE A 135 1.83 -57.33 -11.62
CA ILE A 135 2.27 -58.34 -10.66
C ILE A 135 2.06 -59.75 -11.22
N CYS A 136 0.93 -60.00 -11.90
CA CYS A 136 0.72 -61.27 -12.60
C CYS A 136 1.78 -61.51 -13.70
N ASN A 137 2.07 -60.51 -14.52
CA ASN A 137 3.10 -60.62 -15.57
C ASN A 137 4.49 -60.88 -14.98
N LEU A 138 4.79 -60.26 -13.83
CA LEU A 138 6.05 -60.50 -13.13
C LEU A 138 6.15 -61.93 -12.59
N ALA A 139 5.04 -62.49 -12.08
CA ALA A 139 4.99 -63.89 -11.69
C ALA A 139 5.21 -64.82 -12.90
N ILE A 140 4.63 -64.51 -14.07
CA ILE A 140 4.87 -65.26 -15.31
C ILE A 140 6.35 -65.18 -15.72
N GLU A 141 6.92 -63.97 -15.74
CA GLU A 141 8.33 -63.76 -16.07
C GLU A 141 9.25 -64.56 -15.14
N ALA A 142 8.94 -64.62 -13.84
CA ALA A 142 9.73 -65.39 -12.89
C ALA A 142 9.71 -66.90 -13.20
N PHE A 143 8.58 -67.46 -13.63
CA PHE A 143 8.51 -68.87 -14.04
C PHE A 143 9.34 -69.13 -15.29
N GLU A 144 9.25 -68.25 -16.28
CA GLU A 144 10.02 -68.35 -17.53
C GLU A 144 11.53 -68.25 -17.27
N GLN A 145 11.97 -67.23 -16.53
CA GLN A 145 13.39 -66.98 -16.28
C GLN A 145 14.04 -68.02 -15.37
N LEU A 146 13.28 -68.57 -14.42
CA LEU A 146 13.74 -69.64 -13.53
C LEU A 146 13.52 -71.04 -14.13
N ASN A 147 13.03 -71.14 -15.37
CA ASN A 147 12.72 -72.39 -16.08
C ASN A 147 11.84 -73.34 -15.24
N ILE A 148 10.74 -72.82 -14.69
CA ILE A 148 9.80 -73.55 -13.86
C ILE A 148 8.57 -73.90 -14.70
N SER A 149 8.29 -75.20 -14.85
CA SER A 149 7.09 -75.68 -15.53
C SER A 149 5.84 -75.39 -14.71
N THR A 150 4.76 -74.96 -15.36
CA THR A 150 3.44 -74.81 -14.75
C THR A 150 2.82 -76.15 -14.36
N ASP A 151 3.23 -77.22 -15.04
CA ASP A 151 2.60 -78.54 -15.02
C ASP A 151 3.27 -79.51 -14.02
N ASP A 152 4.44 -79.15 -13.47
CA ASP A 152 5.14 -79.94 -12.46
C ASP A 152 4.47 -79.80 -11.07
N GLU A 153 4.43 -80.87 -10.28
CA GLU A 153 4.01 -80.79 -8.87
C GLU A 153 4.83 -79.75 -8.11
N GLU A 154 4.15 -78.99 -7.24
CA GLU A 154 4.73 -77.87 -6.50
C GLU A 154 5.92 -78.34 -5.65
N LYS A 155 7.14 -77.98 -6.05
CA LYS A 155 8.31 -78.09 -5.18
C LYS A 155 8.31 -76.87 -4.25
N PRO A 156 8.00 -77.01 -2.94
CA PRO A 156 7.88 -75.88 -2.02
C PRO A 156 9.18 -75.07 -1.91
N GLU A 157 10.32 -75.69 -2.20
CA GLU A 157 11.65 -75.06 -2.19
C GLU A 157 11.84 -73.97 -3.26
N LYS A 158 11.10 -74.01 -4.38
CA LYS A 158 11.22 -73.04 -5.48
C LYS A 158 10.36 -71.78 -5.31
N ILE A 159 9.33 -71.83 -4.45
CA ILE A 159 8.41 -70.70 -4.22
C ILE A 159 9.15 -69.47 -3.65
N PRO A 160 10.04 -69.61 -2.64
CA PRO A 160 10.83 -68.49 -2.13
C PRO A 160 11.75 -67.86 -3.20
N GLU A 161 12.29 -68.64 -4.13
CA GLU A 161 13.13 -68.13 -5.22
C GLU A 161 12.32 -67.26 -6.19
N ILE A 162 11.11 -67.71 -6.55
CA ILE A 162 10.16 -66.94 -7.38
C ILE A 162 9.79 -65.62 -6.70
N ILE A 163 9.44 -65.66 -5.41
CA ILE A 163 9.08 -64.47 -4.64
C ILE A 163 10.27 -63.51 -4.58
N ASN A 164 11.47 -64.00 -4.28
CA ASN A 164 12.67 -63.16 -4.21
C ASN A 164 12.98 -62.49 -5.56
N TYR A 165 12.82 -63.22 -6.67
CA TYR A 165 12.95 -62.67 -8.03
C TYR A 165 11.96 -61.53 -8.27
N CYS A 166 10.68 -61.76 -7.95
CA CYS A 166 9.63 -60.75 -8.09
C CYS A 166 9.93 -59.51 -7.22
N GLN A 167 10.32 -59.72 -5.96
CA GLN A 167 10.68 -58.63 -5.05
C GLN A 167 11.86 -57.80 -5.58
N GLU A 168 12.92 -58.42 -6.11
CA GLU A 168 14.04 -57.69 -6.71
C GLU A 168 13.61 -56.81 -7.88
N LYS A 169 12.78 -57.34 -8.77
CA LYS A 169 12.24 -56.59 -9.91
C LYS A 169 11.35 -55.43 -9.46
N LEU A 170 10.46 -55.65 -8.49
CA LEU A 170 9.62 -54.60 -7.91
C LEU A 170 10.49 -53.49 -7.29
N LEU A 171 11.53 -53.84 -6.52
CA LEU A 171 12.43 -52.87 -5.91
C LEU A 171 13.15 -51.97 -6.92
N ARG A 172 13.44 -52.46 -8.14
CA ARG A 172 14.01 -51.61 -9.21
C ARG A 172 13.05 -50.53 -9.69
N THR A 173 11.75 -50.82 -9.67
CA THR A 173 10.66 -49.89 -10.02
C THR A 173 10.18 -49.02 -8.86
N GLY A 174 10.69 -49.28 -7.65
CA GLY A 174 10.25 -48.62 -6.43
C GLY A 174 10.78 -47.19 -6.30
N SER A 175 9.96 -46.22 -5.91
CA SER A 175 10.43 -44.86 -5.64
C SER A 175 11.10 -44.71 -4.27
N PHE A 176 11.75 -43.56 -4.02
CA PHE A 176 12.25 -43.28 -2.67
C PHE A 176 11.15 -43.16 -1.59
N ASP A 177 9.87 -43.03 -1.98
CA ASP A 177 8.76 -43.10 -1.02
C ASP A 177 8.64 -44.51 -0.39
N LEU A 178 9.16 -45.57 -1.04
CA LEU A 178 9.20 -46.91 -0.48
C LEU A 178 10.08 -47.01 0.79
N PRO A 179 11.40 -46.73 0.75
CA PRO A 179 12.22 -46.77 1.95
C PRO A 179 11.76 -45.75 3.00
N LEU A 180 11.14 -44.64 2.60
CA LEU A 180 10.50 -43.69 3.52
C LEU A 180 9.41 -44.38 4.36
N ILE A 181 8.42 -45.00 3.71
CA ILE A 181 7.33 -45.69 4.44
C ILE A 181 7.87 -46.83 5.29
N LEU A 182 8.76 -47.66 4.75
CA LEU A 182 9.33 -48.79 5.48
C LEU A 182 10.05 -48.33 6.76
N SER A 183 10.69 -47.16 6.73
CA SER A 183 11.38 -46.59 7.90
C SER A 183 10.44 -46.21 9.04
N THR A 184 9.15 -45.97 8.76
CA THR A 184 8.15 -45.61 9.79
C THR A 184 7.66 -46.81 10.61
N GLN A 185 7.76 -48.03 10.07
CA GLN A 185 7.24 -49.24 10.71
C GLN A 185 8.27 -50.01 11.55
N SER A 186 9.57 -49.75 11.35
CA SER A 186 10.71 -50.27 12.13
C SER A 186 10.71 -51.79 12.40
N THR A 187 10.19 -52.61 11.49
CA THR A 187 10.30 -54.07 11.59
C THR A 187 11.64 -54.56 11.01
N PRO A 188 12.18 -55.71 11.46
CA PRO A 188 13.40 -56.29 10.89
C PRO A 188 13.28 -56.60 9.39
N GLU A 189 12.08 -56.92 8.91
CA GLU A 189 11.82 -57.14 7.49
C GLU A 189 11.90 -55.84 6.69
N CYS A 190 11.30 -54.75 7.18
CA CYS A 190 11.40 -53.43 6.56
C CYS A 190 12.86 -52.94 6.48
N GLN A 191 13.67 -53.17 7.52
CA GLN A 191 15.09 -52.81 7.50
C GLN A 191 15.87 -53.59 6.42
N LYS A 192 15.63 -54.91 6.29
CA LYS A 192 16.23 -55.72 5.22
C LYS A 192 15.84 -55.22 3.84
N LEU A 193 14.58 -54.84 3.64
CA LEU A 193 14.10 -54.28 2.38
C LEU A 193 14.73 -52.93 2.06
N ILE A 194 14.91 -52.06 3.06
CA ILE A 194 15.66 -50.81 2.92
C ILE A 194 17.10 -51.10 2.50
N GLU A 195 17.80 -52.02 3.18
CA GLU A 195 19.17 -52.41 2.79
C GLU A 195 19.25 -52.90 1.35
N LYS A 196 18.30 -53.76 0.96
CA LYS A 196 18.20 -54.28 -0.40
C LYS A 196 17.94 -53.16 -1.41
N TYR A 197 17.03 -52.24 -1.12
CA TYR A 197 16.76 -51.06 -1.95
C TYR A 197 18.02 -50.23 -2.20
N TYR A 198 18.76 -49.87 -1.15
CA TYR A 198 19.99 -49.08 -1.29
C TYR A 198 21.07 -49.84 -2.07
N SER A 199 21.22 -51.15 -1.85
CA SER A 199 22.18 -51.97 -2.60
C SER A 199 21.89 -52.00 -4.10
N ILE A 200 20.60 -52.10 -4.49
CA ILE A 200 20.15 -52.05 -5.89
C ILE A 200 20.47 -50.66 -6.47
N ARG A 201 20.11 -49.59 -5.74
CA ARG A 201 20.28 -48.20 -6.19
C ARG A 201 21.73 -47.79 -6.42
N GLN A 202 22.68 -48.29 -5.65
CA GLN A 202 24.11 -48.05 -5.88
C GLN A 202 24.59 -48.52 -7.28
N SER A 203 23.94 -49.55 -7.82
CA SER A 203 24.23 -50.10 -9.15
C SER A 203 23.40 -49.47 -10.28
N LEU A 204 22.29 -48.82 -9.96
CA LEU A 204 21.22 -48.40 -10.88
C LEU A 204 21.19 -46.88 -11.10
N THR A 205 22.36 -46.26 -11.27
CA THR A 205 22.43 -44.83 -11.62
C THR A 205 22.28 -44.64 -13.12
N PHE A 206 21.68 -43.51 -13.54
CA PHE A 206 21.39 -43.27 -14.97
C PHE A 206 22.64 -43.34 -15.85
N GLY A 207 23.74 -42.70 -15.42
CA GLY A 207 25.01 -42.76 -16.14
C GLY A 207 25.62 -44.17 -16.23
N LYS A 208 25.48 -45.02 -15.20
CA LYS A 208 25.95 -46.41 -15.24
C LYS A 208 25.12 -47.24 -16.22
N LEU A 209 23.80 -47.06 -16.23
CA LEU A 209 22.90 -47.76 -17.15
C LEU A 209 23.18 -47.41 -18.60
N ILE A 210 23.35 -46.11 -18.92
CA ILE A 210 23.71 -45.68 -20.28
C ILE A 210 25.02 -46.34 -20.70
N LYS A 211 26.05 -46.29 -19.85
CA LYS A 211 27.35 -46.88 -20.14
C LYS A 211 27.24 -48.40 -20.41
N GLN A 212 26.53 -49.13 -19.56
CA GLN A 212 26.28 -50.56 -19.74
C GLN A 212 25.54 -50.86 -21.05
N SER A 213 24.57 -50.02 -21.43
CA SER A 213 23.83 -50.20 -22.69
C SER A 213 24.72 -49.99 -23.92
N LEU A 214 25.59 -48.99 -23.88
CA LEU A 214 26.53 -48.71 -24.97
C LEU A 214 27.61 -49.80 -25.09
N ASP A 215 28.07 -50.35 -23.96
CA ASP A 215 29.09 -51.40 -23.89
C ASP A 215 28.53 -52.77 -24.35
N ASN A 216 27.32 -53.14 -23.93
CA ASN A 216 26.76 -54.48 -24.14
C ASN A 216 26.40 -54.81 -25.60
N CYS A 217 26.39 -53.83 -26.51
CA CYS A 217 26.11 -53.98 -27.95
C CYS A 217 24.86 -54.80 -28.31
N LYS A 218 23.91 -54.96 -27.39
CA LYS A 218 22.63 -55.64 -27.62
C LYS A 218 21.52 -54.61 -27.74
N SER A 219 20.71 -54.71 -28.78
CA SER A 219 19.41 -54.05 -28.91
C SER A 219 18.60 -54.22 -27.63
N SER A 220 18.21 -53.11 -27.03
CA SER A 220 17.32 -53.10 -25.86
C SER A 220 16.24 -52.04 -25.98
N LEU A 221 15.02 -52.43 -25.58
CA LEU A 221 13.92 -51.54 -25.29
C LEU A 221 13.79 -51.42 -23.77
N GLN A 222 13.87 -50.19 -23.26
CA GLN A 222 13.85 -49.91 -21.83
C GLN A 222 12.97 -48.70 -21.54
N SER A 223 12.30 -48.73 -20.38
CA SER A 223 11.54 -47.60 -19.85
C SER A 223 12.16 -47.17 -18.53
N VAL A 224 12.40 -45.87 -18.38
CA VAL A 224 12.92 -45.25 -17.16
C VAL A 224 11.89 -44.27 -16.64
N TYR A 225 11.47 -44.44 -15.40
CA TYR A 225 10.59 -43.51 -14.69
C TYR A 225 11.42 -42.57 -13.81
N THR A 226 11.13 -41.27 -13.82
CA THR A 226 11.88 -40.27 -13.04
C THR A 226 11.01 -39.11 -12.59
N TYR A 227 11.35 -38.44 -11.50
CA TYR A 227 10.73 -37.17 -11.10
C TYR A 227 11.49 -35.94 -11.61
N THR A 228 12.61 -36.13 -12.32
CA THR A 228 13.33 -35.07 -13.03
C THR A 228 12.39 -34.34 -13.99
N ARG A 229 12.48 -33.01 -14.11
CA ARG A 229 11.61 -32.27 -15.05
C ARG A 229 11.97 -32.59 -16.51
N VAL A 230 10.98 -32.68 -17.40
CA VAL A 230 11.15 -32.98 -18.84
C VAL A 230 12.10 -32.01 -19.54
N TYR A 231 12.13 -30.75 -19.12
CA TYR A 231 12.95 -29.71 -19.74
C TYR A 231 14.31 -29.51 -19.06
N HIS A 232 14.57 -30.18 -17.95
CA HIS A 232 15.85 -30.08 -17.24
C HIS A 232 16.94 -30.83 -18.02
N THR A 233 18.14 -30.26 -18.10
CA THR A 233 19.29 -30.84 -18.80
C THR A 233 19.77 -32.09 -18.07
N ILE A 234 20.03 -33.18 -18.78
CA ILE A 234 20.63 -34.35 -18.15
C ILE A 234 22.16 -34.20 -18.24
N ASP A 235 22.85 -34.32 -17.11
CA ASP A 235 24.27 -34.06 -17.02
C ASP A 235 25.09 -35.22 -17.64
N HIS A 236 26.20 -34.87 -18.31
CA HIS A 236 27.20 -35.81 -18.82
C HIS A 236 26.67 -36.90 -19.77
N ILE A 237 25.79 -36.54 -20.70
CA ILE A 237 25.31 -37.47 -21.73
C ILE A 237 26.45 -37.78 -22.73
N PRO A 238 26.76 -39.06 -23.00
CA PRO A 238 27.76 -39.43 -23.99
C PRO A 238 27.41 -38.97 -25.41
N ALA A 239 28.42 -38.71 -26.23
CA ALA A 239 28.24 -38.25 -27.62
C ALA A 239 27.47 -39.25 -28.52
N ASP A 240 27.46 -40.54 -28.15
CA ASP A 240 26.76 -41.61 -28.89
C ASP A 240 25.27 -41.72 -28.53
N VAL A 241 24.75 -40.81 -27.70
CA VAL A 241 23.36 -40.78 -27.25
C VAL A 241 22.64 -39.57 -27.84
N GLU A 242 21.45 -39.81 -28.38
CA GLU A 242 20.56 -38.78 -28.90
C GLU A 242 19.33 -38.62 -28.00
N GLU A 243 18.91 -37.39 -27.74
CA GLU A 243 17.68 -37.06 -27.02
C GLU A 243 16.61 -36.47 -27.95
N ALA A 244 15.37 -36.90 -27.77
CA ALA A 244 14.19 -36.28 -28.35
C ALA A 244 13.07 -36.17 -27.30
N LYS A 245 12.25 -35.14 -27.41
CA LYS A 245 11.04 -34.98 -26.57
C LYS A 245 9.82 -35.39 -27.38
N LEU A 246 8.84 -36.05 -26.76
CA LEU A 246 7.65 -36.51 -27.48
C LEU A 246 6.87 -35.34 -28.10
N ASN A 247 6.66 -34.25 -27.35
CA ASN A 247 6.03 -33.03 -27.89
C ASN A 247 6.77 -32.33 -29.03
N ALA A 248 8.03 -32.70 -29.32
CA ALA A 248 8.73 -32.17 -30.48
C ALA A 248 8.16 -32.73 -31.80
N PHE A 249 7.48 -33.88 -31.75
CA PHE A 249 6.84 -34.50 -32.91
C PHE A 249 5.40 -33.99 -33.03
N LYS A 250 5.09 -33.32 -34.14
CA LYS A 250 3.74 -32.81 -34.44
C LYS A 250 2.84 -33.89 -35.03
N THR A 251 3.42 -34.89 -35.66
CA THR A 251 2.69 -35.98 -36.32
C THR A 251 3.32 -37.34 -36.01
N GLU A 252 2.50 -38.38 -36.01
CA GLU A 252 2.98 -39.77 -35.87
C GLU A 252 4.04 -40.13 -36.91
N LEU A 253 3.90 -39.61 -38.13
CA LEU A 253 4.84 -39.84 -39.22
C LEU A 253 6.25 -39.30 -38.92
N GLU A 254 6.37 -38.18 -38.21
CA GLU A 254 7.67 -37.64 -37.79
C GLU A 254 8.36 -38.56 -36.77
N LEU A 255 7.60 -39.09 -35.81
CA LEU A 255 8.08 -40.08 -34.84
C LEU A 255 8.52 -41.39 -35.53
N VAL A 256 7.69 -41.92 -36.43
CA VAL A 256 8.00 -43.11 -37.25
C VAL A 256 9.31 -42.91 -38.03
N ARG A 257 9.46 -41.77 -38.72
CA ARG A 257 10.69 -41.46 -39.47
C ARG A 257 11.90 -41.37 -38.54
N LYS A 258 11.76 -40.77 -37.36
CA LYS A 258 12.84 -40.65 -36.39
C LYS A 258 13.34 -42.02 -35.94
N ILE A 259 12.42 -42.90 -35.52
CA ILE A 259 12.77 -44.25 -35.06
C ILE A 259 13.36 -45.09 -36.21
N LYS A 260 12.77 -45.06 -37.41
CA LYS A 260 13.34 -45.73 -38.59
C LYS A 260 14.75 -45.26 -38.89
N SER A 261 14.98 -43.95 -38.88
CA SER A 261 16.30 -43.36 -39.17
C SER A 261 17.36 -43.81 -38.17
N HIS A 262 16.97 -43.95 -36.89
CA HIS A 262 17.83 -44.47 -35.84
C HIS A 262 18.14 -45.95 -36.05
N CYS A 263 17.12 -46.78 -36.27
CA CYS A 263 17.30 -48.23 -36.44
C CYS A 263 18.06 -48.62 -37.74
N GLN A 264 17.93 -47.85 -38.82
CA GLN A 264 18.58 -48.12 -40.12
C GLN A 264 20.03 -47.61 -40.23
N ALA A 265 20.64 -47.21 -39.12
CA ALA A 265 22.02 -46.75 -39.04
C ALA A 265 22.38 -45.50 -39.87
N LEU A 266 21.41 -44.63 -40.14
CA LEU A 266 21.66 -43.34 -40.82
C LEU A 266 22.28 -42.28 -39.89
N THR A 267 22.31 -42.52 -38.58
CA THR A 267 22.85 -41.61 -37.56
C THR A 267 24.10 -42.21 -36.89
N ASN A 268 24.97 -41.40 -36.28
CA ASN A 268 26.12 -41.92 -35.50
C ASN A 268 25.73 -42.38 -34.08
N PHE A 269 24.50 -42.16 -33.65
CA PHE A 269 24.03 -42.45 -32.30
C PHE A 269 23.66 -43.93 -32.12
N ARG A 270 24.03 -44.51 -30.97
CA ARG A 270 23.73 -45.91 -30.61
C ARG A 270 22.50 -46.03 -29.70
N LEU A 271 22.16 -44.96 -28.98
CA LEU A 271 21.02 -44.92 -28.07
C LEU A 271 20.16 -43.68 -28.36
N LEU A 272 18.85 -43.89 -28.52
CA LEU A 272 17.86 -42.82 -28.64
C LEU A 272 17.02 -42.76 -27.36
N LEU A 273 17.03 -41.61 -26.68
CA LEU A 273 16.22 -41.32 -25.51
C LEU A 273 14.99 -40.50 -25.93
N ILE A 274 13.79 -41.03 -25.73
CA ILE A 274 12.54 -40.31 -25.95
C ILE A 274 11.97 -39.90 -24.60
N ARG A 275 11.98 -38.61 -24.32
CA ARG A 275 11.47 -38.01 -23.09
C ARG A 275 9.99 -37.73 -23.22
N VAL A 276 9.22 -38.24 -22.27
CA VAL A 276 7.76 -38.19 -22.23
C VAL A 276 7.32 -37.52 -20.93
N ASP A 277 6.54 -36.45 -20.99
CA ASP A 277 5.78 -35.99 -19.84
C ASP A 277 4.63 -36.97 -19.58
N TYR A 278 4.75 -37.77 -18.52
CA TYR A 278 3.80 -38.85 -18.26
C TYR A 278 2.37 -38.35 -18.06
N HIS A 279 2.21 -37.10 -17.61
CA HIS A 279 0.90 -36.54 -17.28
C HIS A 279 0.32 -35.78 -18.45
N ASP A 280 1.05 -34.82 -19.00
CA ASP A 280 0.56 -33.98 -20.10
C ASP A 280 0.42 -34.76 -21.42
N GLU A 281 1.22 -35.81 -21.61
CA GLU A 281 1.24 -36.61 -22.84
C GLU A 281 0.65 -38.01 -22.66
N HIS A 282 -0.05 -38.27 -21.55
CA HIS A 282 -0.56 -39.60 -21.19
C HIS A 282 -1.36 -40.28 -22.31
N GLN A 283 -2.25 -39.51 -22.96
CA GLN A 283 -3.08 -39.98 -24.07
C GLN A 283 -2.31 -40.51 -25.28
N HIS A 284 -1.04 -40.11 -25.45
CA HIS A 284 -0.20 -40.48 -26.59
C HIS A 284 0.70 -41.69 -26.31
N ILE A 285 0.78 -42.17 -25.06
CA ILE A 285 1.69 -43.27 -24.68
C ILE A 285 1.35 -44.57 -25.42
N LEU A 286 0.06 -44.87 -25.63
CA LEU A 286 -0.37 -46.04 -26.40
C LEU A 286 0.07 -45.97 -27.87
N SER A 287 -0.10 -44.81 -28.51
CA SER A 287 0.39 -44.57 -29.88
C SER A 287 1.91 -44.68 -29.95
N LEU A 288 2.62 -44.09 -28.99
CA LEU A 288 4.08 -44.19 -28.88
C LEU A 288 4.52 -45.65 -28.77
N LYS A 289 3.90 -46.44 -27.87
CA LYS A 289 4.17 -47.87 -27.72
C LYS A 289 3.98 -48.60 -29.06
N HIS A 290 2.85 -48.37 -29.73
CA HIS A 290 2.53 -49.01 -31.00
C HIS A 290 3.59 -48.70 -32.06
N VAL A 291 3.96 -47.42 -32.21
CA VAL A 291 4.98 -46.98 -33.17
C VAL A 291 6.33 -47.60 -32.86
N VAL A 292 6.76 -47.59 -31.59
CA VAL A 292 8.05 -48.18 -31.20
C VAL A 292 8.04 -49.69 -31.44
N GLN A 293 6.98 -50.41 -31.09
CA GLN A 293 6.90 -51.87 -31.28
C GLN A 293 6.91 -52.29 -32.76
N ASN A 294 6.24 -51.53 -33.63
CA ASN A 294 6.17 -51.86 -35.05
C ASN A 294 7.47 -51.53 -35.80
N GLU A 295 8.11 -50.43 -35.42
CA GLU A 295 9.24 -49.89 -36.19
C GLU A 295 10.61 -50.27 -35.63
N TYR A 296 10.67 -50.71 -34.37
CA TYR A 296 11.91 -51.18 -33.78
C TYR A 296 12.29 -52.58 -34.28
N VAL A 297 13.50 -52.70 -34.83
CA VAL A 297 14.04 -53.97 -35.32
C VAL A 297 15.08 -54.49 -34.33
N ALA A 298 14.76 -55.60 -33.65
CA ALA A 298 15.56 -56.23 -32.61
C ALA A 298 16.91 -56.83 -33.08
N SER A 299 17.26 -56.71 -34.36
CA SER A 299 18.56 -57.15 -34.91
C SER A 299 19.57 -56.00 -35.07
N SER A 300 19.28 -54.81 -34.56
CA SER A 300 20.16 -53.64 -34.64
C SER A 300 21.02 -53.51 -33.36
N ASP A 301 22.29 -53.08 -33.48
CA ASP A 301 23.15 -52.81 -32.30
C ASP A 301 22.77 -51.50 -31.58
N ARG A 302 21.48 -51.12 -31.65
CA ARG A 302 20.94 -49.82 -31.25
C ARG A 302 19.75 -49.99 -30.31
N SER A 303 19.69 -49.10 -29.34
CA SER A 303 18.65 -49.12 -28.30
C SER A 303 17.75 -47.89 -28.40
N VAL A 304 16.50 -48.05 -27.97
CA VAL A 304 15.52 -46.97 -27.84
C VAL A 304 14.95 -47.04 -26.44
N TRP A 305 15.12 -45.95 -25.68
CA TRP A 305 14.63 -45.86 -24.31
C TRP A 305 13.55 -44.79 -24.19
N LEU A 306 12.53 -45.09 -23.41
CA LEU A 306 11.47 -44.15 -23.05
C LEU A 306 11.74 -43.62 -21.64
N ILE A 307 11.83 -42.30 -21.49
CA ILE A 307 12.03 -41.64 -20.20
C ILE A 307 10.72 -40.96 -19.80
N PHE A 308 10.00 -41.56 -18.87
CA PHE A 308 8.75 -41.04 -18.33
C PHE A 308 9.03 -40.11 -17.17
N HIS A 309 8.79 -38.82 -17.39
CA HIS A 309 8.91 -37.78 -16.38
C HIS A 309 7.59 -37.65 -15.62
N LEU A 310 7.65 -37.97 -14.33
CA LEU A 310 6.54 -38.05 -13.40
C LEU A 310 6.43 -36.80 -12.54
N GLN A 311 5.34 -36.76 -11.78
CA GLN A 311 5.04 -35.75 -10.79
C GLN A 311 4.40 -36.43 -9.57
N ARG A 312 5.18 -36.57 -8.49
CA ARG A 312 4.78 -37.28 -7.26
C ARG A 312 3.41 -36.86 -6.74
N ASN A 313 3.08 -35.58 -6.81
CA ASN A 313 1.84 -34.96 -6.32
C ASN A 313 0.56 -35.29 -7.13
N ILE A 314 0.69 -35.76 -8.37
CA ILE A 314 -0.45 -36.01 -9.27
C ILE A 314 -0.49 -37.44 -9.83
N LEU A 315 0.36 -38.35 -9.33
CA LEU A 315 0.35 -39.76 -9.73
C LEU A 315 -1.02 -40.45 -9.52
N ASN A 316 -1.85 -39.93 -8.62
CA ASN A 316 -3.21 -40.41 -8.35
C ASN A 316 -4.28 -39.97 -9.33
N GLN A 317 -3.95 -39.10 -10.28
CA GLN A 317 -4.88 -38.62 -11.29
C GLN A 317 -4.87 -39.50 -12.56
N ILE A 318 -3.97 -40.48 -12.64
CA ILE A 318 -3.71 -41.27 -13.84
C ILE A 318 -3.88 -42.76 -13.52
N ASN A 319 -4.52 -43.48 -14.44
CA ASN A 319 -4.61 -44.93 -14.36
C ASN A 319 -3.29 -45.55 -14.85
N ASN A 320 -2.70 -46.41 -14.02
CA ASN A 320 -1.53 -47.19 -14.40
C ASN A 320 -1.92 -48.42 -15.22
N ASP A 321 -1.86 -48.29 -16.54
CA ASP A 321 -1.97 -49.43 -17.44
C ASP A 321 -0.63 -50.15 -17.60
N VAL A 322 -0.67 -51.48 -17.80
CA VAL A 322 0.53 -52.27 -18.11
C VAL A 322 0.91 -52.05 -19.56
N LEU A 323 1.60 -50.94 -19.84
CA LEU A 323 1.90 -50.53 -21.20
C LEU A 323 3.15 -51.24 -21.74
N PHE A 324 4.19 -51.50 -20.97
CA PHE A 324 5.48 -51.98 -21.50
C PHE A 324 5.89 -53.36 -20.96
N SER A 325 4.98 -54.33 -20.99
CA SER A 325 5.26 -55.72 -20.60
C SER A 325 6.45 -56.31 -21.39
N GLY A 326 7.39 -56.93 -20.71
CA GLY A 326 8.59 -57.53 -21.30
C GLY A 326 9.74 -56.56 -21.58
N TRP A 327 9.57 -55.26 -21.33
CA TRP A 327 10.65 -54.29 -21.38
C TRP A 327 11.39 -54.25 -20.05
N LEU A 328 12.66 -53.84 -20.06
CA LEU A 328 13.33 -53.47 -18.82
C LEU A 328 12.70 -52.17 -18.30
N ILE A 329 12.23 -52.18 -17.06
CA ILE A 329 11.61 -51.03 -16.41
C ILE A 329 12.41 -50.71 -15.15
N ASP A 330 12.90 -49.48 -15.08
CA ASP A 330 13.66 -48.98 -13.96
C ASP A 330 13.09 -47.64 -13.49
N MET A 331 13.15 -47.39 -12.19
CA MET A 331 12.81 -46.10 -11.61
C MET A 331 14.09 -45.42 -11.14
N ILE A 332 14.28 -44.14 -11.48
CA ILE A 332 15.41 -43.31 -11.05
C ILE A 332 14.84 -41.94 -10.68
N ASP A 333 14.71 -41.67 -9.38
CA ASP A 333 14.10 -40.44 -8.85
C ASP A 333 14.63 -39.17 -9.52
N ASP A 334 15.95 -39.02 -9.59
CA ASP A 334 16.65 -37.89 -10.21
C ASP A 334 17.71 -38.43 -11.18
N LEU A 335 17.69 -37.96 -12.43
CA LEU A 335 18.63 -38.39 -13.46
C LEU A 335 20.03 -37.78 -13.29
N ASN A 336 20.14 -36.67 -12.55
CA ASN A 336 21.37 -35.91 -12.34
C ASN A 336 21.97 -36.10 -10.95
N ASP A 337 21.15 -36.24 -9.90
CA ASP A 337 21.65 -36.42 -8.53
C ASP A 337 22.32 -37.80 -8.38
N ARG A 338 23.47 -37.81 -7.71
CA ARG A 338 24.32 -39.00 -7.56
C ARG A 338 24.16 -39.68 -6.20
N GLU A 339 23.57 -39.02 -5.20
CA GLU A 339 23.57 -39.53 -3.83
C GLU A 339 22.17 -39.58 -3.20
N LEU A 340 21.73 -40.78 -2.84
CA LEU A 340 20.51 -40.97 -2.05
C LEU A 340 20.63 -40.33 -0.66
N LEU A 341 19.49 -39.99 -0.04
CA LEU A 341 19.47 -39.58 1.37
C LEU A 341 20.14 -40.68 2.22
N ARG A 342 21.00 -40.30 3.14
CA ARG A 342 21.75 -41.25 3.96
C ARG A 342 20.81 -42.05 4.88
N ARG A 343 21.12 -43.33 5.10
CA ARG A 343 20.29 -44.24 5.91
C ARG A 343 20.19 -43.78 7.37
N GLU A 344 21.25 -43.18 7.90
CA GLU A 344 21.28 -42.64 9.26
C GLU A 344 20.23 -41.54 9.42
N VAL A 345 20.07 -40.70 8.40
CA VAL A 345 19.07 -39.62 8.38
C VAL A 345 17.66 -40.19 8.21
N LEU A 346 17.47 -41.12 7.26
CA LEU A 346 16.18 -41.75 6.99
C LEU A 346 15.60 -42.48 8.22
N ASN A 347 16.44 -43.13 9.01
CA ASN A 347 16.00 -43.90 10.17
C ASN A 347 15.73 -43.04 11.41
N ASN A 348 16.12 -41.76 11.40
CA ASN A 348 15.93 -40.87 12.54
C ASN A 348 14.74 -39.92 12.30
N PRO A 349 13.65 -39.97 13.10
CA PRO A 349 12.49 -39.10 12.93
C PRO A 349 12.72 -37.62 13.29
N SER A 350 13.82 -37.29 13.96
CA SER A 350 14.05 -35.95 14.50
C SER A 350 14.46 -34.94 13.43
N TYR A 351 13.69 -33.84 13.34
CA TYR A 351 14.08 -32.66 12.56
C TYR A 351 15.40 -32.06 13.02
N GLN A 352 15.60 -31.97 14.34
CA GLN A 352 16.83 -31.45 14.94
C GLN A 352 18.05 -32.25 14.48
N HIS A 353 17.91 -33.57 14.37
CA HIS A 353 19.01 -34.40 13.86
C HIS A 353 19.38 -34.07 12.41
N ILE A 354 18.42 -33.73 11.55
CA ILE A 354 18.66 -33.34 10.14
C ILE A 354 19.42 -32.02 10.08
N VAL A 355 18.89 -30.97 10.70
CA VAL A 355 19.39 -29.60 10.60
C VAL A 355 20.75 -29.38 11.26
N LEU A 356 21.18 -30.32 12.12
CA LEU A 356 22.52 -30.34 12.71
C LEU A 356 23.55 -31.06 11.85
N GLN A 357 23.14 -31.83 10.83
CA GLN A 357 24.07 -32.42 9.87
C GLN A 357 24.67 -31.33 8.97
N HIS A 358 25.95 -31.44 8.68
CA HIS A 358 26.68 -30.48 7.84
C HIS A 358 26.06 -30.30 6.43
N GLU A 359 25.36 -31.31 5.90
CA GLU A 359 24.76 -31.26 4.55
C GLU A 359 23.48 -30.41 4.47
N PHE A 360 22.76 -30.25 5.59
CA PHE A 360 21.44 -29.61 5.66
C PHE A 360 21.39 -28.40 6.59
N ARG A 361 22.51 -28.11 7.27
CA ARG A 361 22.64 -26.98 8.19
C ARG A 361 22.80 -25.68 7.40
N ILE A 362 22.08 -24.64 7.81
CA ILE A 362 22.26 -23.27 7.34
C ILE A 362 23.58 -22.74 7.91
N TYR A 363 24.44 -22.19 7.05
CA TYR A 363 25.72 -21.61 7.43
C TYR A 363 25.84 -20.17 6.92
N GLU A 364 26.87 -19.46 7.38
CA GLU A 364 27.28 -18.24 6.72
C GLU A 364 28.25 -18.59 5.58
N CYS A 365 27.83 -18.41 4.33
CA CYS A 365 28.73 -18.52 3.18
C CYS A 365 29.86 -17.49 3.28
N ILE A 366 31.07 -17.94 3.60
CA ILE A 366 32.29 -17.14 3.41
C ILE A 366 32.65 -17.27 1.93
N PHE A 367 32.24 -16.29 1.12
CA PHE A 367 32.65 -16.21 -0.28
C PHE A 367 34.15 -15.89 -0.37
N ASP A 368 34.99 -16.92 -0.37
CA ASP A 368 36.38 -16.81 -0.82
C ASP A 368 36.42 -16.82 -2.35
N GLY A 369 36.16 -15.67 -2.98
CA GLY A 369 36.65 -15.26 -4.31
C GLY A 369 36.33 -16.07 -5.58
N ASP A 370 36.05 -17.37 -5.52
CA ASP A 370 35.84 -18.24 -6.68
C ASP A 370 34.35 -18.56 -6.86
N VAL A 371 33.68 -17.72 -7.65
CA VAL A 371 32.23 -17.77 -7.95
C VAL A 371 31.85 -18.95 -8.88
N HIS A 372 32.77 -19.86 -9.18
CA HIS A 372 32.44 -21.02 -10.00
C HIS A 372 32.61 -22.32 -9.22
N GLN A 373 31.46 -22.92 -8.92
CA GLN A 373 31.25 -24.37 -8.72
C GLN A 373 31.10 -24.88 -7.27
N CYS A 374 30.33 -24.20 -6.41
CA CYS A 374 29.78 -24.83 -5.21
C CYS A 374 28.41 -25.47 -5.50
N LEU A 375 28.42 -26.66 -6.11
CA LEU A 375 27.26 -27.54 -6.28
C LEU A 375 26.99 -28.40 -5.02
N SER A 376 27.39 -27.96 -3.83
CA SER A 376 27.14 -28.69 -2.59
C SER A 376 25.72 -28.39 -2.08
N ARG A 377 25.03 -29.42 -1.55
CA ARG A 377 23.69 -29.29 -0.92
C ARG A 377 23.62 -28.17 0.12
N SER A 378 24.73 -27.82 0.76
CA SER A 378 24.83 -26.70 1.71
C SER A 378 24.51 -25.33 1.10
N CYS A 379 24.96 -25.04 -0.13
CA CYS A 379 24.73 -23.73 -0.77
C CYS A 379 23.26 -23.52 -1.16
N GLN A 380 22.49 -24.60 -1.30
CA GLN A 380 21.07 -24.53 -1.58
C GLN A 380 20.29 -23.96 -0.40
N TYR A 381 20.70 -24.24 0.84
CA TYR A 381 20.01 -23.79 2.05
C TYR A 381 20.29 -22.33 2.42
N ASP A 382 21.39 -21.74 1.94
CA ASP A 382 21.67 -20.32 2.17
C ASP A 382 20.77 -19.42 1.34
N ASN A 383 20.49 -19.79 0.07
CA ASN A 383 19.47 -19.12 -0.74
C ASN A 383 18.05 -19.31 -0.14
N ILE A 384 17.77 -20.47 0.47
CA ILE A 384 16.50 -20.72 1.15
C ILE A 384 16.36 -19.84 2.40
N PHE A 385 17.44 -19.60 3.14
CA PHE A 385 17.39 -18.75 4.34
C PHE A 385 16.85 -17.36 4.01
N ASP A 386 17.32 -16.75 2.93
CA ASP A 386 16.89 -15.41 2.50
C ASP A 386 15.39 -15.37 2.17
N GLU A 387 14.92 -16.37 1.40
CA GLU A 387 13.49 -16.53 1.09
C GLU A 387 12.64 -16.76 2.35
N LEU A 388 13.16 -17.52 3.32
CA LEU A 388 12.47 -17.78 4.59
C LEU A 388 12.39 -16.54 5.48
N VAL A 389 13.45 -15.73 5.53
CA VAL A 389 13.45 -14.46 6.28
C VAL A 389 12.41 -13.51 5.70
N ASP A 390 12.40 -13.31 4.38
CA ASP A 390 11.42 -12.44 3.72
C ASP A 390 9.99 -12.92 3.96
N ARG A 391 9.74 -14.24 3.81
CA ARG A 391 8.44 -14.84 4.13
C ARG A 391 8.05 -14.60 5.59
N CYS A 392 8.97 -14.76 6.55
CA CYS A 392 8.69 -14.52 7.96
C CYS A 392 8.38 -13.05 8.26
N LEU A 393 9.14 -12.10 7.70
CA LEU A 393 8.88 -10.67 7.88
C LEU A 393 7.54 -10.24 7.26
N SER A 394 7.12 -10.89 6.17
CA SER A 394 5.81 -10.65 5.56
C SER A 394 4.62 -11.02 6.46
N LYS A 395 4.84 -11.93 7.44
CA LYS A 395 3.83 -12.34 8.43
C LYS A 395 3.64 -11.33 9.57
N PHE A 396 4.47 -10.29 9.65
CA PHE A 396 4.30 -9.24 10.66
C PHE A 396 3.25 -8.24 10.21
N ARG A 397 2.24 -8.01 11.05
CA ARG A 397 1.25 -6.95 10.86
C ARG A 397 1.47 -5.87 11.91
N TYR A 398 1.98 -4.74 11.47
CA TYR A 398 2.23 -3.61 12.35
C TYR A 398 0.93 -2.83 12.58
N ILE A 399 0.57 -2.67 13.86
CA ILE A 399 -0.53 -1.81 14.28
C ILE A 399 0.07 -0.43 14.53
N THR A 400 -0.23 0.52 13.64
CA THR A 400 0.26 1.90 13.71
C THR A 400 -0.82 2.85 14.24
N VAL A 401 -0.40 3.93 14.90
CA VAL A 401 -1.30 4.96 15.42
C VAL A 401 -1.55 6.05 14.38
N GLN A 402 -0.57 6.34 13.51
CA GLN A 402 -0.68 7.36 12.46
C GLN A 402 -0.97 6.70 11.11
N THR A 403 -1.70 7.43 10.25
CA THR A 403 -2.05 6.97 8.89
C THR A 403 -0.85 6.98 7.93
N ASN A 404 0.19 7.76 8.24
CA ASN A 404 1.37 7.92 7.38
C ASN A 404 2.48 6.90 7.68
N ASP A 405 2.37 6.12 8.76
CA ASP A 405 3.39 5.14 9.19
C ASP A 405 3.57 3.97 8.21
N GLY A 406 2.67 3.79 7.23
CA GLY A 406 2.73 2.70 6.25
C GLY A 406 3.93 2.78 5.31
N GLU A 407 4.33 3.99 4.89
CA GLU A 407 5.53 4.18 4.06
C GLU A 407 6.80 3.85 4.84
N TYR A 408 6.89 4.32 6.08
CA TYR A 408 8.02 4.05 6.97
C TYR A 408 8.20 2.55 7.25
N VAL A 409 7.10 1.83 7.53
CA VAL A 409 7.14 0.37 7.73
C VAL A 409 7.71 -0.35 6.51
N SER A 410 7.39 0.14 5.30
CA SER A 410 7.88 -0.44 4.05
C SER A 410 9.38 -0.18 3.84
N GLU A 411 9.84 1.05 4.07
CA GLU A 411 11.25 1.42 4.01
C GLU A 411 12.10 0.68 5.06
N ARG A 412 11.57 0.56 6.28
CA ARG A 412 12.19 -0.20 7.37
C ARG A 412 12.37 -1.67 7.01
N ARG A 413 11.34 -2.32 6.45
CA ARG A 413 11.44 -3.72 6.00
C ARG A 413 12.53 -3.89 4.95
N HIS A 414 12.62 -2.97 4.00
CA HIS A 414 13.67 -3.00 2.99
C HIS A 414 15.06 -2.89 3.63
N THR A 415 15.24 -1.97 4.56
CA THR A 415 16.51 -1.78 5.30
C THR A 415 16.89 -3.01 6.11
N LEU A 416 15.93 -3.65 6.79
CA LEU A 416 16.17 -4.90 7.53
C LEU A 416 16.55 -6.05 6.61
N LEU A 417 15.85 -6.20 5.48
CA LEU A 417 16.20 -7.20 4.48
C LEU A 417 17.61 -6.98 3.95
N GLN A 418 18.02 -5.73 3.67
CA GLN A 418 19.40 -5.42 3.27
C GLN A 418 20.42 -5.88 4.33
N HIS A 419 20.19 -5.57 5.61
CA HIS A 419 21.11 -5.96 6.69
C HIS A 419 21.17 -7.48 6.95
N ILE A 420 20.13 -8.24 6.60
CA ILE A 420 20.08 -9.70 6.80
C ILE A 420 20.55 -10.46 5.54
N ILE A 421 20.25 -9.95 4.34
CA ILE A 421 20.45 -10.65 3.05
C ILE A 421 21.74 -10.20 2.35
N GLU A 422 22.14 -8.92 2.37
CA GLU A 422 23.29 -8.47 1.58
C GLU A 422 24.62 -9.06 2.11
N HIS A 423 25.20 -9.95 1.31
CA HIS A 423 26.52 -10.54 1.55
C HIS A 423 27.63 -9.51 1.33
N ARG A 424 28.53 -9.39 2.33
CA ARG A 424 29.84 -8.71 2.31
C ARG A 424 30.10 -7.81 1.08
N ASN A 425 29.81 -6.52 1.20
CA ASN A 425 30.61 -5.54 0.45
C ASN A 425 32.00 -5.49 1.12
N ASN A 426 33.04 -5.88 0.37
CA ASN A 426 34.44 -6.10 0.76
C ASN A 426 35.21 -4.88 1.33
N SER A 427 34.57 -3.94 2.02
CA SER A 427 35.19 -2.68 2.42
C SER A 427 35.09 -2.31 3.90
N ILE A 428 34.58 -3.17 4.79
CA ILE A 428 34.50 -2.86 6.23
C ILE A 428 35.06 -4.03 7.05
N PRO A 429 36.22 -3.87 7.73
CA PRO A 429 36.76 -4.90 8.60
C PRO A 429 35.97 -5.00 9.92
N GLU A 430 35.79 -6.24 10.39
CA GLU A 430 35.47 -6.63 11.78
C GLU A 430 34.26 -5.94 12.44
N ARG A 431 33.01 -6.24 12.03
CA ARG A 431 31.80 -5.76 12.75
C ARG A 431 30.68 -6.79 12.80
N VAL A 432 29.89 -6.73 13.87
CA VAL A 432 28.78 -7.63 14.22
C VAL A 432 27.69 -7.60 13.14
N HIS A 433 27.67 -8.59 12.24
CA HIS A 433 26.65 -8.70 11.19
C HIS A 433 25.35 -9.32 11.71
N LEU A 434 24.22 -8.69 11.42
CA LEU A 434 22.90 -9.17 11.86
C LEU A 434 22.61 -10.59 11.37
N ARG A 435 22.98 -10.92 10.13
CA ARG A 435 22.88 -12.29 9.58
C ARG A 435 23.60 -13.32 10.46
N SER A 436 24.87 -13.07 10.79
CA SER A 436 25.68 -13.99 11.61
C SER A 436 25.07 -14.19 12.99
N ILE A 437 24.63 -13.11 13.63
CA ILE A 437 23.93 -13.18 14.92
C ILE A 437 22.67 -14.04 14.80
N ILE A 438 21.83 -13.78 13.79
CA ILE A 438 20.56 -14.50 13.60
C ILE A 438 20.83 -15.98 13.36
N ILE A 439 21.77 -16.34 12.49
CA ILE A 439 22.10 -17.75 12.20
C ILE A 439 22.66 -18.43 13.47
N GLU A 440 23.57 -17.79 14.19
CA GLU A 440 24.15 -18.33 15.43
C GLU A 440 23.05 -18.57 16.48
N HIS A 441 22.20 -17.58 16.73
CA HIS A 441 21.13 -17.67 17.73
C HIS A 441 19.99 -18.60 17.28
N LEU A 442 19.70 -18.69 15.98
CA LEU A 442 18.78 -19.67 15.41
C LEU A 442 19.26 -21.08 15.71
N MET A 443 20.54 -21.38 15.45
CA MET A 443 21.12 -22.69 15.73
C MET A 443 21.16 -22.99 17.24
N MET A 444 21.51 -22.01 18.08
CA MET A 444 21.43 -22.16 19.54
C MET A 444 20.00 -22.44 20.02
N LEU A 445 18.98 -21.78 19.44
CA LEU A 445 17.58 -22.02 19.77
C LEU A 445 17.14 -23.42 19.35
N ILE A 446 17.50 -23.86 18.14
CA ILE A 446 17.21 -25.23 17.67
C ILE A 446 17.87 -26.28 18.57
N GLU A 447 19.08 -26.01 19.08
CA GLU A 447 19.78 -26.91 20.01
C GLU A 447 19.14 -26.94 21.40
N LYS A 448 18.77 -25.78 21.95
CA LYS A 448 18.24 -25.65 23.33
C LYS A 448 16.76 -25.96 23.48
N LEU A 449 15.96 -25.69 22.45
CA LEU A 449 14.50 -25.88 22.43
C LEU A 449 14.15 -26.99 21.44
N PRO A 450 14.29 -28.26 21.84
CA PRO A 450 13.85 -29.37 21.00
C PRO A 450 12.33 -29.29 20.79
N PRO A 451 11.83 -29.72 19.62
CA PRO A 451 10.39 -29.80 19.38
C PRO A 451 9.73 -30.68 20.45
N SER A 452 8.81 -30.11 21.23
CA SER A 452 8.07 -30.87 22.24
C SER A 452 6.97 -31.72 21.60
N ASP A 453 6.42 -32.70 22.31
CA ASP A 453 5.26 -33.50 21.85
C ASP A 453 4.02 -32.67 21.48
N LYS A 454 3.97 -31.39 21.90
CA LYS A 454 2.91 -30.44 21.54
C LYS A 454 3.21 -29.64 20.26
N THR A 455 4.43 -29.72 19.73
CA THR A 455 4.81 -29.05 18.48
C THR A 455 4.47 -29.91 17.27
N ARG A 456 4.33 -29.29 16.09
CA ARG A 456 4.01 -30.00 14.83
C ARG A 456 5.17 -30.82 14.26
N PHE A 457 6.36 -30.78 14.86
CA PHE A 457 7.62 -31.28 14.28
C PHE A 457 8.13 -32.55 14.97
N VAL A 458 7.27 -33.56 15.06
CA VAL A 458 7.56 -34.81 15.78
C VAL A 458 8.32 -35.82 14.91
N ASP A 459 7.82 -36.08 13.70
CA ASP A 459 8.44 -37.02 12.75
C ASP A 459 8.35 -36.45 11.33
N TRP A 460 9.47 -35.98 10.79
CA TRP A 460 9.53 -35.39 9.45
C TRP A 460 9.08 -36.36 8.35
N ARG A 461 9.22 -37.67 8.59
CA ARG A 461 8.85 -38.72 7.65
C ARG A 461 7.34 -38.81 7.53
N LEU A 462 6.64 -38.74 8.66
CA LEU A 462 5.19 -38.68 8.70
C LEU A 462 4.66 -37.38 8.10
N ASP A 463 5.34 -36.26 8.32
CA ASP A 463 4.92 -34.97 7.75
C ASP A 463 5.01 -34.96 6.22
N ILE A 464 6.04 -35.57 5.62
CA ILE A 464 6.13 -35.74 4.15
C ILE A 464 4.96 -36.59 3.58
N LEU A 465 4.44 -37.51 4.40
CA LEU A 465 3.35 -38.43 4.02
C LEU A 465 1.95 -37.88 4.33
N THR A 466 1.81 -36.88 5.21
CA THR A 466 0.50 -36.41 5.71
C THR A 466 0.22 -34.94 5.44
N ASN A 467 1.24 -34.10 5.29
CA ASN A 467 1.05 -32.67 5.09
C ASN A 467 0.55 -32.37 3.68
N ALA A 468 -0.71 -31.92 3.56
CA ALA A 468 -1.37 -31.66 2.29
C ALA A 468 -0.65 -30.63 1.41
N ILE A 469 -0.01 -29.61 2.00
CA ILE A 469 0.71 -28.57 1.25
C ILE A 469 1.97 -29.19 0.62
N ILE A 470 2.72 -29.97 1.40
CA ILE A 470 3.93 -30.66 0.91
C ILE A 470 3.56 -31.68 -0.16
N ILE A 471 2.50 -32.47 0.06
CA ILE A 471 2.03 -33.46 -0.91
C ILE A 471 1.59 -32.80 -2.21
N ALA A 472 0.80 -31.71 -2.14
CA ALA A 472 0.31 -31.03 -3.33
C ALA A 472 1.40 -30.24 -4.07
N GLY A 473 2.36 -29.66 -3.36
CA GLY A 473 3.39 -28.78 -3.92
C GLY A 473 4.62 -29.49 -4.47
N SER A 474 4.87 -30.75 -4.09
CA SER A 474 6.16 -31.40 -4.35
C SER A 474 6.09 -32.41 -5.50
N ARG A 475 6.86 -32.16 -6.57
CA ARG A 475 6.98 -33.07 -7.73
C ARG A 475 7.84 -34.31 -7.47
N SER A 476 8.72 -34.28 -6.47
CA SER A 476 9.65 -35.36 -6.12
C SER A 476 9.76 -35.51 -4.59
N PHE A 477 10.30 -36.64 -4.13
CA PHE A 477 10.60 -36.85 -2.71
C PHE A 477 11.57 -35.77 -2.18
N TYR A 478 12.64 -35.46 -2.90
CA TYR A 478 13.61 -34.44 -2.46
C TYR A 478 13.00 -33.05 -2.34
N GLY A 479 12.12 -32.67 -3.28
CA GLY A 479 11.36 -31.42 -3.16
C GLY A 479 10.47 -31.41 -1.91
N ALA A 480 9.83 -32.54 -1.60
CA ALA A 480 9.02 -32.69 -0.38
C ALA A 480 9.89 -32.61 0.88
N PHE A 481 11.03 -33.30 0.91
CA PHE A 481 11.98 -33.28 2.01
C PHE A 481 12.53 -31.87 2.28
N GLN A 482 12.98 -31.17 1.23
CA GLN A 482 13.45 -29.79 1.33
C GLN A 482 12.34 -28.86 1.83
N GLY A 483 11.11 -29.00 1.32
CA GLY A 483 9.95 -28.24 1.78
C GLY A 483 9.65 -28.48 3.26
N THR A 484 9.69 -29.73 3.71
CA THR A 484 9.49 -30.11 5.11
C THR A 484 10.56 -29.53 6.04
N VAL A 485 11.84 -29.62 5.67
CA VAL A 485 12.95 -28.98 6.43
C VAL A 485 12.82 -27.46 6.43
N SER A 486 12.40 -26.86 5.30
CA SER A 486 12.17 -25.42 5.21
C SER A 486 11.04 -24.96 6.14
N MET A 487 9.95 -25.72 6.25
CA MET A 487 8.86 -25.42 7.20
C MET A 487 9.32 -25.46 8.67
N PHE A 488 10.30 -26.31 8.99
CA PHE A 488 10.92 -26.37 10.32
C PHE A 488 11.76 -25.12 10.58
N TYR A 489 12.67 -24.77 9.67
CA TYR A 489 13.45 -23.53 9.79
C TYR A 489 12.56 -22.29 9.83
N GLU A 490 11.53 -22.22 9.00
CA GLU A 490 10.57 -21.11 8.97
C GLU A 490 9.95 -20.86 10.35
N ALA A 491 9.58 -21.90 11.10
CA ALA A 491 8.98 -21.74 12.42
C ALA A 491 9.97 -21.18 13.46
N TYR A 492 11.22 -21.63 13.44
CA TYR A 492 12.25 -21.12 14.36
C TYR A 492 12.76 -19.72 13.97
N ILE A 493 12.89 -19.45 12.67
CA ILE A 493 13.19 -18.10 12.16
C ILE A 493 12.06 -17.15 12.56
N PHE A 494 10.81 -17.53 12.32
CA PHE A 494 9.65 -16.73 12.71
C PHE A 494 9.61 -16.47 14.21
N LEU A 495 9.89 -17.48 15.04
CA LEU A 495 10.01 -17.32 16.50
C LEU A 495 11.09 -16.29 16.88
N LEU A 496 12.30 -16.46 16.34
CA LEU A 496 13.42 -15.57 16.66
C LEU A 496 13.15 -14.13 16.18
N LEU A 497 12.74 -13.94 14.92
CA LEU A 497 12.46 -12.60 14.39
C LEU A 497 11.30 -11.93 15.14
N SER A 498 10.24 -12.68 15.50
CA SER A 498 9.13 -12.13 16.29
C SER A 498 9.59 -11.69 17.68
N HIS A 499 10.51 -12.45 18.29
CA HIS A 499 11.12 -12.08 19.56
C HIS A 499 11.99 -10.83 19.44
N LEU A 500 12.84 -10.74 18.42
CA LEU A 500 13.66 -9.55 18.15
C LEU A 500 12.78 -8.29 17.97
N GLU A 501 11.68 -8.42 17.25
CA GLU A 501 10.72 -7.34 17.01
C GLU A 501 9.98 -6.93 18.30
N LYS A 502 9.51 -7.90 19.10
CA LYS A 502 8.81 -7.66 20.38
C LYS A 502 9.62 -6.81 21.36
N TYR A 503 10.95 -6.98 21.36
CA TYR A 503 11.87 -6.24 22.23
C TYR A 503 12.57 -5.06 21.53
N GLN A 504 12.07 -4.61 20.37
CA GLN A 504 12.61 -3.49 19.59
C GLN A 504 14.10 -3.63 19.22
N LEU A 505 14.62 -4.86 19.10
CA LEU A 505 16.03 -5.09 18.82
C LEU A 505 16.41 -4.73 17.37
N PHE A 506 15.47 -4.77 16.43
CA PHE A 506 15.70 -4.37 15.05
C PHE A 506 15.99 -2.87 14.91
N ASP A 507 15.15 -2.00 15.48
CA ASP A 507 15.35 -0.55 15.41
C ASP A 507 16.60 -0.11 16.18
N ALA A 508 16.86 -0.74 17.33
CA ALA A 508 18.10 -0.53 18.07
C ALA A 508 19.35 -0.93 17.27
N TYR A 509 19.27 -2.01 16.47
CA TYR A 509 20.36 -2.41 15.58
C TYR A 509 20.57 -1.40 14.44
N ILE A 510 19.49 -0.92 13.81
CA ILE A 510 19.58 0.13 12.78
C ILE A 510 20.23 1.40 13.38
N CYS A 511 19.83 1.81 14.59
CA CYS A 511 20.45 2.93 15.29
C CYS A 511 21.96 2.69 15.52
N LEU A 512 22.34 1.50 16.02
CA LEU A 512 23.74 1.11 16.23
C LEU A 512 24.58 1.20 14.94
N THR A 513 24.02 0.81 13.79
CA THR A 513 24.74 0.88 12.50
C THR A 513 24.97 2.32 12.03
N ASN A 514 24.03 3.22 12.34
CA ASN A 514 24.08 4.63 11.96
C ASN A 514 24.94 5.50 12.90
N THR A 515 25.25 5.03 14.11
CA THR A 515 26.10 5.74 15.08
C THR A 515 27.55 5.87 14.58
N ARG A 516 28.04 7.12 14.51
CA ARG A 516 29.41 7.46 14.07
C ARG A 516 30.46 7.45 15.18
N ASP A 517 30.05 7.59 16.44
CA ASP A 517 30.95 7.55 17.60
C ASP A 517 31.28 6.09 17.96
N GLU A 518 32.54 5.69 17.80
CA GLU A 518 33.02 4.33 18.06
C GLU A 518 32.89 3.92 19.53
N ASN A 519 33.05 4.84 20.49
CA ASN A 519 32.91 4.51 21.91
C ASN A 519 31.44 4.22 22.25
N MET A 520 30.53 5.08 21.78
CA MET A 520 29.09 4.86 21.94
C MET A 520 28.65 3.58 21.23
N LYS A 521 29.15 3.32 20.02
CA LYS A 521 28.85 2.13 19.25
C LYS A 521 29.26 0.84 19.98
N ASN A 522 30.44 0.81 20.61
CA ASN A 522 30.87 -0.35 21.39
C ASN A 522 29.93 -0.62 22.57
N HIS A 523 29.57 0.41 23.34
CA HIS A 523 28.65 0.28 24.47
C HIS A 523 27.22 -0.09 24.04
N LEU A 524 26.71 0.48 22.94
CA LEU A 524 25.42 0.11 22.36
C LEU A 524 25.43 -1.34 21.86
N SER A 525 26.53 -1.80 21.25
CA SER A 525 26.65 -3.19 20.81
C SER A 525 26.62 -4.17 21.97
N GLN A 526 27.29 -3.82 23.08
CA GLN A 526 27.30 -4.61 24.31
C GLN A 526 25.89 -4.65 24.92
N LEU A 527 25.24 -3.50 25.05
CA LEU A 527 23.87 -3.40 25.56
C LEU A 527 22.89 -4.20 24.68
N TRP A 528 23.05 -4.17 23.35
CA TRP A 528 22.22 -4.93 22.41
C TRP A 528 22.40 -6.44 22.60
N ILE A 529 23.65 -6.92 22.71
CA ILE A 529 23.95 -8.35 22.93
C ILE A 529 23.45 -8.82 24.29
N ASP A 530 23.64 -8.02 25.34
CA ASP A 530 23.18 -8.37 26.70
C ASP A 530 21.65 -8.40 26.76
N SER A 531 20.98 -7.42 26.12
CA SER A 531 19.51 -7.39 25.99
C SER A 531 18.97 -8.60 25.20
N LEU A 532 19.65 -9.01 24.14
CA LEU A 532 19.31 -10.22 23.39
C LEU A 532 19.41 -11.46 24.28
N LYS A 533 20.54 -11.64 24.98
CA LYS A 533 20.76 -12.80 25.86
C LYS A 533 19.73 -12.88 26.98
N THR A 534 19.47 -11.78 27.68
CA THR A 534 18.50 -11.75 28.79
C THR A 534 17.06 -11.93 28.30
N SER A 535 16.70 -11.34 27.15
CA SER A 535 15.34 -11.49 26.63
C SER A 535 15.05 -12.91 26.13
N LEU A 536 16.04 -13.61 25.54
CA LEU A 536 15.88 -14.97 25.01
C LEU A 536 15.53 -16.01 26.09
N GLU A 537 15.82 -15.75 27.37
CA GLU A 537 15.39 -16.61 28.48
C GLU A 537 13.86 -16.68 28.61
N ASN A 538 13.15 -15.65 28.14
CA ASN A 538 11.69 -15.52 28.21
C ASN A 538 11.02 -15.66 26.83
N ILE A 539 11.63 -16.40 25.91
CA ILE A 539 11.10 -16.57 24.55
C ILE A 539 9.76 -17.31 24.55
N ASP A 540 8.77 -16.75 23.85
CA ASP A 540 7.42 -17.31 23.77
C ASP A 540 7.30 -18.34 22.64
N VAL A 541 7.52 -19.60 22.96
CA VAL A 541 7.49 -20.73 22.02
C VAL A 541 6.13 -20.87 21.32
N ALA A 542 5.03 -20.37 21.90
CA ALA A 542 3.72 -20.43 21.27
C ALA A 542 3.67 -19.70 19.91
N THR A 543 4.57 -18.72 19.71
CA THR A 543 4.70 -17.94 18.48
C THR A 543 4.98 -18.81 17.24
N MET A 544 5.64 -19.97 17.40
CA MET A 544 5.94 -20.89 16.29
C MET A 544 4.69 -21.39 15.53
N HIS A 545 3.53 -21.35 16.19
CA HIS A 545 2.27 -21.86 15.64
C HIS A 545 1.40 -20.78 15.00
N LEU A 546 1.82 -19.51 15.05
CA LEU A 546 1.06 -18.42 14.47
C LEU A 546 1.36 -18.27 12.97
N ASP A 547 0.32 -18.06 12.17
CA ASP A 547 0.47 -17.72 10.76
C ASP A 547 0.86 -16.25 10.56
N VAL A 548 0.39 -15.39 11.45
CA VAL A 548 0.58 -13.93 11.43
C VAL A 548 0.66 -13.44 12.88
N ILE A 549 1.50 -12.44 13.12
CA ILE A 549 1.59 -11.74 14.42
C ILE A 549 1.25 -10.27 14.26
N ASP A 550 0.34 -9.78 15.11
CA ASP A 550 0.02 -8.36 15.21
C ASP A 550 0.96 -7.71 16.23
N ILE A 551 1.72 -6.70 15.81
CA ILE A 551 2.76 -6.06 16.61
C ILE A 551 2.42 -4.58 16.76
N PRO A 552 2.21 -4.07 17.99
CA PRO A 552 2.11 -2.64 18.24
C PRO A 552 3.43 -1.97 17.83
N PHE A 553 3.37 -1.10 16.83
CA PHE A 553 4.56 -0.47 16.28
C PHE A 553 4.71 0.96 16.78
N VAL A 554 5.89 1.27 17.33
CA VAL A 554 6.27 2.62 17.76
C VAL A 554 7.45 3.04 16.89
N VAL A 555 7.26 4.09 16.11
CA VAL A 555 8.26 4.61 15.17
C VAL A 555 9.44 5.25 15.92
N GLY A 556 10.67 4.97 15.49
CA GLY A 556 11.85 5.73 15.88
C GLY A 556 12.48 5.37 17.24
N VAL A 557 12.26 4.16 17.74
CA VAL A 557 12.91 3.65 18.96
C VAL A 557 14.40 3.39 18.70
N ARG A 558 15.28 3.80 19.62
CA ARG A 558 16.74 3.82 19.44
C ARG A 558 17.48 2.83 20.35
N LEU A 559 16.98 2.58 21.56
CA LEU A 559 17.55 1.66 22.53
C LEU A 559 16.79 0.32 22.55
N PRO A 560 17.49 -0.79 22.82
CA PRO A 560 16.85 -2.10 22.94
C PRO A 560 15.91 -2.12 24.14
N CYS A 561 14.81 -2.87 24.03
CA CYS A 561 13.84 -3.11 25.11
C CYS A 561 13.18 -1.84 25.68
N ALA A 562 13.12 -0.75 24.91
CA ALA A 562 12.56 0.53 25.37
C ALA A 562 11.10 0.41 25.87
N ALA A 563 10.28 -0.46 25.28
CA ALA A 563 8.91 -0.67 25.74
C ALA A 563 8.86 -1.30 27.14
N VAL A 564 9.77 -2.23 27.44
CA VAL A 564 9.87 -2.87 28.77
C VAL A 564 10.29 -1.83 29.81
N GLU A 565 11.19 -0.91 29.44
CA GLU A 565 11.56 0.19 30.32
C GLU A 565 10.39 1.18 30.54
N PHE A 566 9.64 1.51 29.50
CA PHE A 566 8.48 2.38 29.63
C PHE A 566 7.40 1.79 30.54
N GLU A 567 7.24 0.46 30.57
CA GLU A 567 6.39 -0.22 31.56
C GLU A 567 6.90 -0.05 33.00
N ASN A 568 8.22 0.01 33.23
CA ASN A 568 8.77 0.35 34.54
C ASN A 568 8.38 1.78 34.94
N ILE A 569 8.46 2.73 34.02
CA ILE A 569 8.00 4.11 34.25
C ILE A 569 6.50 4.14 34.55
N ARG A 570 5.67 3.37 33.85
CA ARG A 570 4.23 3.26 34.14
C ARG A 570 3.98 2.73 35.55
N ALA A 571 4.73 1.72 35.99
CA ALA A 571 4.65 1.21 37.35
C ALA A 571 5.05 2.27 38.41
N ILE A 572 6.05 3.11 38.10
CA ILE A 572 6.45 4.24 38.94
C ILE A 572 5.33 5.31 39.00
N ARG A 573 4.75 5.69 37.85
CA ARG A 573 3.61 6.64 37.77
C ARG A 573 2.48 6.23 38.70
N LYS A 574 2.09 4.94 38.63
CA LYS A 574 0.99 4.40 39.45
C LYS A 574 1.29 4.51 40.95
N LYS A 575 2.52 4.22 41.37
CA LYS A 575 2.94 4.38 42.78
C LYS A 575 2.85 5.84 43.24
N PHE A 576 3.23 6.80 42.40
CA PHE A 576 3.11 8.23 42.73
C PHE A 576 1.65 8.67 42.83
N GLN A 577 0.77 8.21 41.96
CA GLN A 577 -0.68 8.46 42.04
C GLN A 577 -1.26 7.90 43.34
N ASP A 578 -0.96 6.64 43.68
CA ASP A 578 -1.42 5.99 44.91
C ASP A 578 -0.93 6.74 46.18
N MET A 579 0.25 7.38 46.14
CA MET A 579 0.78 8.16 47.27
C MET A 579 0.13 9.54 47.40
N GLN A 580 -0.14 10.23 46.29
CA GLN A 580 -0.83 11.54 46.28
C GLN A 580 -2.26 11.45 46.81
N GLU A 581 -2.94 10.30 46.64
CA GLU A 581 -4.28 10.08 47.19
C GLU A 581 -4.29 9.82 48.71
N ASN A 582 -3.15 9.42 49.30
CA ASN A 582 -3.07 8.97 50.69
C ASN A 582 -2.39 9.95 51.67
N ASP A 583 -1.57 10.90 51.20
CA ASP A 583 -0.85 11.87 52.06
C ASP A 583 -1.13 13.33 51.64
N THR A 584 -1.74 14.11 52.54
CA THR A 584 -2.07 15.54 52.32
C THR A 584 -0.89 16.51 52.50
N GLU A 585 0.28 16.03 52.95
CA GLU A 585 1.51 16.82 53.12
C GLU A 585 2.63 16.36 52.15
N PHE A 586 2.35 16.39 50.84
CA PHE A 586 3.36 16.05 49.83
C PHE A 586 4.23 17.29 49.48
N ALA A 587 5.46 17.35 49.99
CA ALA A 587 6.39 18.44 49.69
C ALA A 587 7.16 18.20 48.36
N SER A 588 7.34 19.25 47.56
CA SER A 588 8.04 19.25 46.26
C SER A 588 9.48 18.70 46.31
N ASP A 589 10.16 18.82 47.44
CA ASP A 589 11.58 18.46 47.58
C ASP A 589 11.84 16.96 47.82
N ASP A 590 10.79 16.15 48.09
CA ASP A 590 10.93 14.69 48.35
C ASP A 590 10.76 13.83 47.06
N TYR A 591 10.39 14.44 45.93
CA TYR A 591 10.17 13.72 44.66
C TYR A 591 11.45 13.13 44.08
N ASP A 592 12.56 13.88 44.05
CA ASP A 592 13.81 13.44 43.43
C ASP A 592 14.47 12.29 44.19
N SER A 593 14.53 12.39 45.52
CA SER A 593 15.15 11.34 46.35
C SER A 593 14.39 10.02 46.23
N ARG A 594 13.06 10.08 46.19
CA ARG A 594 12.21 8.89 46.01
C ARG A 594 12.23 8.36 44.58
N LEU A 595 12.28 9.23 43.56
CA LEU A 595 12.40 8.82 42.17
C LEU A 595 13.71 8.06 41.94
N ASP A 596 14.82 8.52 42.51
CA ASP A 596 16.11 7.85 42.44
C ASP A 596 16.12 6.52 43.22
N GLN A 597 15.39 6.40 44.34
CA GLN A 597 15.21 5.13 45.05
C GLN A 597 14.30 4.13 44.31
N MET A 598 13.37 4.61 43.48
CA MET A 598 12.41 3.77 42.76
C MET A 598 12.86 3.38 41.35
N HIS A 599 13.80 4.11 40.75
CA HIS A 599 14.28 3.86 39.40
C HIS A 599 15.27 2.69 39.35
N THR A 600 14.75 1.48 39.47
CA THR A 600 15.48 0.23 39.22
C THR A 600 14.99 -0.35 37.89
N SER A 601 15.74 -0.11 36.81
CA SER A 601 15.43 -0.75 35.53
C SER A 601 15.75 -2.23 35.63
N LYS A 602 14.84 -3.09 35.14
CA LYS A 602 15.10 -4.52 35.00
C LYS A 602 15.92 -4.85 33.74
N VAL A 603 16.11 -3.88 32.87
CA VAL A 603 16.69 -4.03 31.52
C VAL A 603 18.05 -3.33 31.45
N TYR A 604 18.13 -2.10 31.94
CA TYR A 604 19.38 -1.35 31.99
C TYR A 604 20.02 -1.55 33.36
N ASP A 605 21.27 -2.01 33.39
CA ASP A 605 22.01 -2.14 34.64
C ASP A 605 22.32 -0.75 35.25
N ASP A 606 22.72 -0.73 36.53
CA ASP A 606 23.01 0.52 37.24
C ASP A 606 24.11 1.35 36.57
N LYS A 607 25.04 0.71 35.85
CA LYS A 607 26.12 1.39 35.13
C LYS A 607 25.62 2.11 33.89
N ILE A 608 24.75 1.47 33.10
CA ILE A 608 24.13 2.04 31.91
C ILE A 608 23.15 3.14 32.31
N LEU A 609 22.37 2.94 33.37
CA LEU A 609 21.52 4.02 33.91
C LEU A 609 22.35 5.22 34.36
N GLN A 610 23.49 5.00 35.02
CA GLN A 610 24.41 6.09 35.37
C GLN A 610 24.96 6.79 34.12
N LEU A 611 25.35 6.05 33.08
CA LEU A 611 25.78 6.62 31.80
C LEU A 611 24.66 7.44 31.14
N ILE A 612 23.43 6.94 31.10
CA ILE A 612 22.25 7.63 30.54
C ILE A 612 22.01 8.97 31.24
N PHE A 613 22.13 9.03 32.57
CA PHE A 613 21.87 10.27 33.31
C PHE A 613 23.09 11.17 33.52
N THR A 614 24.28 10.76 33.08
CA THR A 614 25.54 11.53 33.19
C THR A 614 26.02 12.06 31.84
N ASP A 615 25.84 11.29 30.76
CA ASP A 615 26.22 11.66 29.40
C ASP A 615 25.01 12.20 28.61
N ARG A 616 25.18 13.37 28.01
CA ARG A 616 24.11 14.05 27.27
C ARG A 616 23.61 13.24 26.08
N HIS A 617 24.48 12.60 25.31
CA HIS A 617 24.06 11.89 24.09
C HIS A 617 23.28 10.61 24.44
N TRP A 618 23.66 9.90 25.50
CA TRP A 618 22.89 8.75 25.99
C TRP A 618 21.52 9.17 26.53
N PHE A 619 21.47 10.29 27.25
CA PHE A 619 20.19 10.86 27.69
C PHE A 619 19.28 11.17 26.51
N GLU A 620 19.81 11.75 25.44
CA GLU A 620 19.02 12.11 24.25
C GLU A 620 18.41 10.87 23.57
N LEU A 621 19.16 9.76 23.47
CA LEU A 621 18.63 8.49 22.95
C LEU A 621 17.51 7.93 23.83
N TYR A 622 17.75 7.86 25.14
CA TYR A 622 16.76 7.36 26.11
C TYR A 622 15.50 8.22 26.14
N PHE A 623 15.66 9.54 26.20
CA PHE A 623 14.57 10.49 26.30
C PHE A 623 13.71 10.50 25.05
N HIS A 624 14.32 10.39 23.87
CA HIS A 624 13.60 10.23 22.61
C HIS A 624 12.69 8.98 22.62
N ASP A 625 13.19 7.85 23.12
CA ASP A 625 12.40 6.62 23.21
C ASP A 625 11.22 6.76 24.19
N GLN A 626 11.43 7.43 25.32
CA GLN A 626 10.35 7.70 26.29
C GLN A 626 9.26 8.59 25.69
N ILE A 627 9.64 9.60 24.87
CA ILE A 627 8.69 10.44 24.13
C ILE A 627 7.87 9.58 23.16
N ALA A 628 8.54 8.77 22.33
CA ALA A 628 7.88 7.94 21.33
C ALA A 628 6.84 7.00 21.96
N MET A 629 7.22 6.35 23.08
CA MET A 629 6.33 5.47 23.84
C MET A 629 5.14 6.21 24.45
N HIS A 630 5.37 7.40 25.01
CA HIS A 630 4.30 8.23 25.59
C HIS A 630 3.30 8.73 24.54
N LEU A 631 3.78 9.19 23.38
CA LEU A 631 2.92 9.60 22.25
C LEU A 631 2.06 8.42 21.76
N GLY A 632 2.65 7.24 21.64
CA GLY A 632 1.94 6.01 21.28
C GLY A 632 0.88 5.60 22.30
N GLU A 633 1.21 5.62 23.61
CA GLU A 633 0.29 5.30 24.71
C GLU A 633 -0.94 6.22 24.70
N VAL A 634 -0.72 7.54 24.57
CA VAL A 634 -1.79 8.52 24.63
C VAL A 634 -2.49 8.70 23.28
N LYS A 635 -1.96 8.12 22.20
CA LYS A 635 -2.46 8.27 20.82
C LYS A 635 -2.49 9.72 20.36
N ILE A 636 -1.34 10.37 20.44
CA ILE A 636 -1.09 11.71 19.90
C ILE A 636 -0.39 11.55 18.53
N GLN A 637 -0.85 12.29 17.52
CA GLN A 637 -0.38 12.18 16.12
C GLN A 637 0.83 13.06 15.78
N LEU A 638 1.41 13.78 16.74
CA LEU A 638 2.65 14.54 16.55
C LEU A 638 3.83 13.58 16.38
N SER A 639 4.83 13.97 15.59
CA SER A 639 6.07 13.18 15.50
C SER A 639 6.92 13.27 16.76
N THR A 640 7.72 12.22 17.01
CA THR A 640 8.64 12.16 18.16
C THR A 640 9.66 13.30 18.12
N ASP A 641 10.18 13.63 16.93
CA ASP A 641 11.14 14.73 16.77
C ASP A 641 10.53 16.10 17.14
N PHE A 642 9.23 16.32 16.88
CA PHE A 642 8.57 17.57 17.27
C PHE A 642 8.52 17.71 18.79
N ALA A 643 8.06 16.67 19.47
CA ALA A 643 7.99 16.67 20.93
C ALA A 643 9.39 16.74 21.55
N TYR A 644 10.38 16.10 20.94
CA TYR A 644 11.79 16.20 21.36
C TYR A 644 12.32 17.64 21.21
N ASP A 645 12.15 18.27 20.05
CA ASP A 645 12.56 19.65 19.80
C ASP A 645 11.90 20.59 20.82
N LEU A 646 10.58 20.46 21.05
CA LEU A 646 9.83 21.29 22.01
C LEU A 646 10.36 21.15 23.45
N LEU A 647 10.63 19.92 23.90
CA LEU A 647 11.01 19.66 25.29
C LEU A 647 12.48 19.94 25.60
N THR A 648 13.36 19.86 24.60
CA THR A 648 14.81 20.03 24.75
C THR A 648 15.33 21.41 24.35
N SER A 649 14.49 22.24 23.71
CA SER A 649 14.88 23.59 23.27
C SER A 649 15.20 24.56 24.42
N ASN A 650 14.79 24.26 25.65
CA ASN A 650 15.14 25.06 26.82
C ASN A 650 16.52 24.66 27.40
N PRO A 651 17.59 25.46 27.20
CA PRO A 651 18.95 25.12 27.63
C PRO A 651 19.14 25.18 29.15
N THR A 652 18.23 25.81 29.90
CA THR A 652 18.34 25.92 31.36
C THR A 652 17.75 24.72 32.11
N ARG A 653 17.00 23.83 31.41
CA ARG A 653 16.48 22.61 32.05
C ARG A 653 17.59 21.60 32.29
N THR A 654 17.72 21.18 33.55
CA THR A 654 18.66 20.13 33.95
C THR A 654 18.15 18.74 33.56
N ILE A 655 19.05 17.76 33.41
CA ILE A 655 18.69 16.34 33.19
C ILE A 655 17.73 15.83 34.28
N LYS A 656 17.88 16.32 35.52
CA LYS A 656 16.99 15.98 36.65
C LYS A 656 15.55 16.44 36.43
N GLN A 657 15.34 17.64 35.90
CA GLN A 657 14.00 18.14 35.59
C GLN A 657 13.36 17.34 34.44
N HIS A 658 14.13 16.99 33.41
CA HIS A 658 13.61 16.14 32.33
C HIS A 658 13.21 14.73 32.82
N LYS A 659 13.90 14.19 33.83
CA LYS A 659 13.57 12.90 34.45
C LYS A 659 12.19 12.87 35.12
N ARG A 660 11.64 14.02 35.53
CA ARG A 660 10.30 14.14 36.16
C ARG A 660 9.14 14.14 35.17
N LEU A 661 9.40 14.49 33.91
CA LEU A 661 8.36 14.71 32.89
C LEU A 661 7.43 13.52 32.68
N PHE A 662 8.01 12.33 32.52
CA PHE A 662 7.21 11.11 32.28
C PHE A 662 6.69 10.46 33.57
N PRO A 663 7.43 10.35 34.68
CA PRO A 663 6.92 9.69 35.88
C PRO A 663 5.94 10.54 36.70
N VAL A 664 6.07 11.88 36.68
CA VAL A 664 5.33 12.80 37.55
C VAL A 664 4.45 13.75 36.74
N GLU A 665 5.02 14.52 35.81
CA GLU A 665 4.34 15.62 35.09
C GLU A 665 3.60 15.19 33.80
N HIS A 666 3.36 13.87 33.64
CA HIS A 666 2.84 13.29 32.39
C HIS A 666 1.46 13.81 31.96
N VAL A 667 0.61 14.22 32.91
CA VAL A 667 -0.73 14.76 32.61
C VAL A 667 -0.60 16.13 31.94
N GLU A 668 0.17 17.04 32.54
CA GLU A 668 0.42 18.38 32.00
C GLU A 668 1.12 18.29 30.63
N LEU A 669 2.15 17.45 30.51
CA LEU A 669 2.83 17.19 29.24
C LEU A 669 1.85 16.73 28.15
N THR A 670 0.94 15.82 28.50
CA THR A 670 -0.08 15.32 27.58
C THR A 670 -1.01 16.44 27.12
N GLU A 671 -1.45 17.30 28.04
CA GLU A 671 -2.33 18.42 27.71
C GLU A 671 -1.64 19.42 26.78
N ILE A 672 -0.37 19.75 27.04
CA ILE A 672 0.44 20.62 26.17
C ILE A 672 0.56 20.03 24.76
N LEU A 673 0.94 18.75 24.64
CA LEU A 673 1.09 18.10 23.34
C LEU A 673 -0.25 17.99 22.59
N ARG A 674 -1.37 17.78 23.30
CA ARG A 674 -2.71 17.80 22.69
C ARG A 674 -3.08 19.17 22.11
N LEU A 675 -2.65 20.28 22.72
CA LEU A 675 -2.88 21.62 22.16
C LEU A 675 -2.17 21.80 20.81
N PHE A 676 -0.91 21.37 20.72
CA PHE A 676 -0.16 21.40 19.45
C PHE A 676 -0.76 20.45 18.41
N GLU A 677 -1.19 19.25 18.80
CA GLU A 677 -1.86 18.31 17.87
C GLU A 677 -3.16 18.90 17.31
N ILE A 678 -3.98 19.54 18.14
CA ILE A 678 -5.23 20.17 17.69
C ILE A 678 -4.94 21.29 16.68
N SER A 679 -3.84 22.04 16.87
CA SER A 679 -3.45 23.09 15.94
C SER A 679 -3.06 22.57 14.54
N LEU A 680 -2.76 21.27 14.41
CA LEU A 680 -2.50 20.63 13.10
C LEU A 680 -3.70 20.69 12.14
N GLN A 681 -4.91 20.99 12.64
CA GLN A 681 -6.09 21.20 11.80
C GLN A 681 -6.02 22.50 10.99
N LEU A 682 -5.18 23.47 11.38
CA LEU A 682 -5.08 24.79 10.76
C LEU A 682 -3.68 25.06 10.19
N VAL A 683 -2.66 24.43 10.74
CA VAL A 683 -1.24 24.68 10.45
C VAL A 683 -0.54 23.34 10.29
N ASN A 684 0.46 23.19 9.43
CA ASN A 684 1.20 21.92 9.34
C ASN A 684 2.26 21.80 10.46
N GLU A 685 2.68 20.56 10.78
CA GLU A 685 3.64 20.31 11.87
C GLU A 685 5.00 20.99 11.60
N GLU A 686 5.42 21.06 10.35
CA GLU A 686 6.70 21.67 9.95
C GLU A 686 6.71 23.20 10.11
N GLU A 687 5.59 23.88 9.86
CA GLU A 687 5.39 25.31 10.10
C GLU A 687 5.50 25.62 11.60
N ILE A 688 4.85 24.81 12.46
CA ILE A 688 4.94 24.96 13.91
C ILE A 688 6.37 24.68 14.37
N ARG A 689 6.99 23.60 13.89
CA ARG A 689 8.38 23.26 14.22
C ARG A 689 9.35 24.35 13.76
N ASN A 690 9.13 24.96 12.60
CA ASN A 690 9.91 26.10 12.12
C ASN A 690 9.73 27.33 13.01
N VAL A 691 8.54 27.56 13.56
CA VAL A 691 8.30 28.62 14.53
C VAL A 691 9.02 28.32 15.84
N ILE A 692 8.95 27.11 16.38
CA ILE A 692 9.72 26.67 17.57
C ILE A 692 11.24 26.81 17.31
N ARG A 693 11.71 26.37 16.14
CA ARG A 693 13.10 26.52 15.69
C ARG A 693 13.48 27.95 15.31
N LYS A 694 12.56 28.90 15.22
CA LYS A 694 12.89 30.33 15.03
C LYS A 694 12.80 31.10 16.35
N GLN A 695 12.11 30.55 17.35
CA GLN A 695 12.10 30.98 18.74
C GLN A 695 13.41 30.58 19.45
N TRP A 696 14.55 31.00 18.90
CA TRP A 696 15.82 30.74 19.57
C TRP A 696 15.90 31.54 20.85
N ILE A 697 16.48 30.93 21.88
CA ILE A 697 16.93 31.63 23.08
C ILE A 697 18.28 32.26 22.72
N GLU A 698 18.35 33.58 22.55
CA GLU A 698 19.61 34.27 22.22
C GLU A 698 20.55 34.32 23.45
N ILE A 699 21.79 33.83 23.29
CA ILE A 699 22.83 33.76 24.34
C ILE A 699 24.21 34.08 23.74
N PRO A 700 24.95 35.14 24.11
CA PRO A 700 24.57 36.47 24.61
C PRO A 700 24.35 37.48 23.45
N PRO A 701 23.74 38.66 23.67
CA PRO A 701 23.22 39.49 22.57
C PRO A 701 24.33 40.31 21.92
N CYS A 702 24.62 40.09 20.64
CA CYS A 702 25.42 41.02 19.84
C CYS A 702 24.59 41.75 18.77
N LYS A 703 23.51 41.14 18.25
CA LYS A 703 22.54 41.75 17.32
C LYS A 703 21.18 41.04 17.42
N ILE A 704 20.24 41.62 18.17
CA ILE A 704 18.85 41.14 18.25
C ILE A 704 18.21 41.32 16.87
N GLN A 705 17.79 40.23 16.23
CA GLN A 705 17.10 40.28 14.93
C GLN A 705 15.61 40.56 15.12
N SER A 706 15.03 41.35 14.20
CA SER A 706 13.58 41.58 14.20
C SER A 706 12.87 40.29 13.77
N SER A 707 12.08 39.71 14.67
CA SER A 707 11.28 38.50 14.45
C SER A 707 9.81 38.84 14.28
N GLU A 708 9.06 38.08 13.47
CA GLU A 708 7.59 38.20 13.42
C GLU A 708 6.89 37.54 14.63
N TYR A 709 7.66 36.88 15.50
CA TYR A 709 7.21 36.10 16.65
C TYR A 709 7.90 36.61 17.94
N TYR A 710 7.35 36.26 19.11
CA TYR A 710 7.98 36.50 20.40
C TYR A 710 9.30 35.74 20.51
N THR A 711 10.35 36.41 21.01
CA THR A 711 11.69 35.86 21.16
C THR A 711 12.12 35.87 22.62
N LEU A 712 12.73 34.79 23.10
CA LEU A 712 13.31 34.73 24.44
C LEU A 712 14.80 35.11 24.40
N ILE A 713 15.23 35.94 25.33
CA ILE A 713 16.64 36.32 25.51
C ILE A 713 17.06 35.90 26.90
N LEU A 714 18.10 35.08 26.98
CA LEU A 714 18.64 34.62 28.26
C LEU A 714 19.87 35.46 28.59
N VAL A 715 19.72 36.34 29.59
CA VAL A 715 20.79 37.22 30.05
C VAL A 715 21.50 36.56 31.24
N ASN A 716 22.83 36.50 31.19
CA ASN A 716 23.70 35.94 32.23
C ASN A 716 23.40 34.47 32.62
N ASN A 717 22.76 33.69 31.75
CA ASN A 717 22.34 32.31 32.00
C ASN A 717 21.36 32.11 33.19
N GLU A 718 20.72 33.17 33.69
CA GLU A 718 19.84 33.10 34.86
C GLU A 718 18.46 33.71 34.65
N GLN A 719 18.31 34.73 33.80
CA GLN A 719 17.04 35.46 33.64
C GLN A 719 16.58 35.49 32.19
N PHE A 720 15.33 35.11 31.97
CA PHE A 720 14.66 35.21 30.68
C PHE A 720 13.99 36.57 30.51
N TYR A 721 14.21 37.20 29.37
CA TYR A 721 13.49 38.38 28.89
C TYR A 721 12.71 37.98 27.64
N GLN A 722 11.47 38.43 27.51
CA GLN A 722 10.66 38.16 26.33
C GLN A 722 10.55 39.43 25.49
N LEU A 723 10.95 39.35 24.22
CA LEU A 723 10.76 40.40 23.25
C LEU A 723 9.46 40.18 22.46
N PRO A 724 8.58 41.19 22.34
CA PRO A 724 7.42 41.11 21.46
C PRO A 724 7.81 41.10 19.97
N PRO A 725 6.92 40.62 19.08
CA PRO A 725 7.13 40.65 17.65
C PRO A 725 7.58 42.02 17.14
N LYS A 726 8.55 42.01 16.22
CA LYS A 726 9.18 43.15 15.55
C LYS A 726 9.98 44.09 16.45
N SER A 727 10.08 43.81 17.75
CA SER A 727 10.91 44.58 18.67
C SER A 727 12.38 44.12 18.65
N THR A 728 13.29 45.06 18.87
CA THR A 728 14.74 44.78 18.92
C THR A 728 15.42 45.40 20.14
N ASN A 729 14.65 46.05 21.02
CA ASN A 729 15.17 46.81 22.15
C ASN A 729 14.91 46.07 23.47
N LEU A 730 15.98 45.74 24.19
CA LEU A 730 15.92 45.02 25.47
C LEU A 730 15.73 45.96 26.68
N GLU A 731 16.14 47.23 26.58
CA GLU A 731 16.20 48.18 27.71
C GLU A 731 14.81 48.60 28.23
N GLU A 732 13.74 48.35 27.46
CA GLU A 732 12.37 48.70 27.79
C GLU A 732 11.51 47.51 28.28
N GLN A 733 12.08 46.30 28.39
CA GLN A 733 11.34 45.07 28.67
C GLN A 733 11.62 44.53 30.09
N GLU A 734 10.58 44.07 30.77
CA GLU A 734 10.67 43.45 32.11
C GLU A 734 11.10 41.97 32.02
N ILE A 735 11.58 41.42 33.15
CA ILE A 735 11.89 39.99 33.28
C ILE A 735 10.63 39.17 32.98
N PHE A 736 10.76 38.14 32.16
CA PHE A 736 9.68 37.22 31.86
C PHE A 736 9.44 36.29 33.05
N GLU A 737 8.42 36.59 33.85
CA GLU A 737 7.98 35.78 34.99
C GLU A 737 6.94 34.75 34.54
N CYS A 738 7.33 33.48 34.46
CA CYS A 738 6.43 32.35 34.17
C CYS A 738 6.41 31.33 35.32
N GLN A 739 5.29 30.61 35.48
CA GLN A 739 5.17 29.53 36.48
C GLN A 739 5.65 28.18 35.93
N GLY A 740 5.52 27.96 34.60
CA GLY A 740 5.98 26.76 33.90
C GLY A 740 7.30 26.95 33.16
N ASP A 741 7.50 26.15 32.11
CA ASP A 741 8.69 26.27 31.25
C ASP A 741 8.58 27.49 30.31
N PRO A 742 9.52 28.45 30.37
CA PRO A 742 9.47 29.66 29.55
C PRO A 742 9.39 29.40 28.04
N MET A 743 10.09 28.35 27.57
CA MET A 743 10.13 27.96 26.16
C MET A 743 8.78 27.40 25.71
N ILE A 744 8.15 26.56 26.53
CA ILE A 744 6.84 25.99 26.22
C ILE A 744 5.78 27.11 26.21
N GLU A 745 5.76 27.99 27.21
CA GLU A 745 4.81 29.10 27.27
C GLU A 745 4.96 30.05 26.08
N THR A 746 6.20 30.41 25.72
CA THR A 746 6.46 31.24 24.53
C THR A 746 6.11 30.52 23.23
N SER A 747 6.33 29.19 23.16
CA SER A 747 5.91 28.37 22.01
C SER A 747 4.39 28.39 21.83
N LEU A 748 3.63 28.33 22.91
CA LEU A 748 2.17 28.46 22.88
C LEU A 748 1.73 29.87 22.45
N MET A 749 2.40 30.93 22.92
CA MET A 749 2.11 32.31 22.48
C MET A 749 2.35 32.49 20.98
N ASN A 750 3.45 31.95 20.46
CA ASN A 750 3.78 32.04 19.05
C ASN A 750 2.95 31.11 18.16
N LEU A 751 2.43 30.01 18.70
CA LEU A 751 1.41 29.22 18.03
C LEU A 751 0.15 30.06 17.80
N ILE A 752 -0.25 30.89 18.77
CA ILE A 752 -1.37 31.82 18.61
C ILE A 752 -1.07 32.85 17.51
N GLU A 753 0.12 33.46 17.50
CA GLU A 753 0.52 34.39 16.42
C GLU A 753 0.53 33.73 15.04
N LEU A 754 0.99 32.48 14.95
CA LEU A 754 1.00 31.70 13.71
C LEU A 754 -0.43 31.41 13.21
N ILE A 755 -1.35 31.03 14.11
CA ILE A 755 -2.76 30.80 13.78
C ILE A 755 -3.44 32.11 13.36
N LEU A 756 -3.05 33.25 13.95
CA LEU A 756 -3.55 34.59 13.61
C LEU A 756 -2.83 35.24 12.42
N SER A 757 -1.88 34.54 11.81
CA SER A 757 -1.12 35.07 10.67
C SER A 757 -2.03 35.34 9.45
N PRO A 758 -1.64 36.27 8.56
CA PRO A 758 -2.42 36.57 7.36
C PRO A 758 -2.66 35.35 6.45
N SER A 759 -1.68 34.46 6.33
CA SER A 759 -1.78 33.19 5.58
C SER A 759 -2.80 32.24 6.22
N VAL A 760 -2.69 32.06 7.55
CA VAL A 760 -3.69 31.60 8.52
C VAL A 760 -5.15 31.85 8.09
N ILE A 761 -5.43 33.15 8.15
CA ILE A 761 -6.74 33.76 7.96
C ILE A 761 -7.20 33.65 6.50
N GLN A 762 -6.28 33.70 5.53
CA GLN A 762 -6.60 33.56 4.12
C GLN A 762 -7.06 32.13 3.78
N GLN A 763 -6.40 31.10 4.32
CA GLN A 763 -6.85 29.71 4.17
C GLN A 763 -8.27 29.53 4.73
N ALA A 764 -8.55 30.08 5.92
CA ALA A 764 -9.88 30.04 6.51
C ALA A 764 -10.94 30.77 5.64
N LYS A 765 -10.57 31.86 4.95
CA LYS A 765 -11.45 32.55 3.99
C LYS A 765 -11.74 31.70 2.76
N ILE A 766 -10.73 31.01 2.20
CA ILE A 766 -10.89 30.11 1.06
C ILE A 766 -11.85 28.96 1.40
N PHE A 767 -11.67 28.33 2.58
CA PHE A 767 -12.60 27.31 3.08
C PHE A 767 -14.02 27.87 3.23
N ASN A 768 -14.18 29.05 3.81
CA ASN A 768 -15.50 29.67 3.97
C ASN A 768 -16.18 29.96 2.62
N ASN A 769 -15.43 30.43 1.62
CA ASN A 769 -15.93 30.66 0.27
C ASN A 769 -16.37 29.35 -0.40
N LEU A 770 -15.60 28.26 -0.24
CA LEU A 770 -15.97 26.92 -0.70
C LEU A 770 -17.26 26.42 -0.04
N ILE A 771 -17.34 26.49 1.29
CA ILE A 771 -18.52 26.07 2.06
C ILE A 771 -19.75 26.87 1.65
N ARG A 772 -19.63 28.20 1.47
CA ARG A 772 -20.72 29.06 0.98
C ARG A 772 -21.18 28.66 -0.42
N CYS A 773 -20.25 28.31 -1.31
CA CYS A 773 -20.59 27.84 -2.65
C CYS A 773 -21.32 26.50 -2.60
N LEU A 774 -20.79 25.52 -1.86
CA LEU A 774 -21.38 24.19 -1.72
C LEU A 774 -22.77 24.25 -1.07
N THR A 775 -22.94 24.99 0.01
CA THR A 775 -24.24 25.17 0.68
C THR A 775 -25.27 25.91 -0.16
N ALA A 776 -24.84 26.82 -1.05
CA ALA A 776 -25.74 27.47 -1.99
C ALA A 776 -26.21 26.54 -3.12
N LEU A 777 -25.40 25.54 -3.50
CA LEU A 777 -25.68 24.62 -4.60
C LEU A 777 -26.28 23.27 -4.16
N LEU A 778 -25.97 22.84 -2.95
CA LEU A 778 -26.32 21.56 -2.37
C LEU A 778 -26.85 21.84 -0.96
N SER A 779 -28.11 21.48 -0.70
CA SER A 779 -28.71 21.74 0.62
C SER A 779 -28.13 20.80 1.69
N HIS A 780 -28.67 19.59 1.82
CA HIS A 780 -28.26 18.63 2.86
C HIS A 780 -26.98 17.85 2.51
N LYS A 781 -26.60 17.81 1.22
CA LYS A 781 -25.44 17.04 0.71
C LYS A 781 -24.13 17.82 0.62
N ALA A 782 -24.14 19.12 0.93
CA ALA A 782 -22.93 19.95 0.86
C ALA A 782 -21.79 19.42 1.75
N LEU A 783 -22.14 18.81 2.89
CA LEU A 783 -21.18 18.26 3.83
C LEU A 783 -20.49 16.99 3.29
N ASP A 784 -21.20 16.16 2.55
CA ASP A 784 -20.63 14.92 2.00
C ASP A 784 -19.63 15.24 0.89
N VAL A 785 -19.97 16.21 0.02
CA VAL A 785 -19.05 16.70 -1.02
C VAL A 785 -17.85 17.42 -0.41
N LEU A 786 -18.04 18.22 0.65
CA LEU A 786 -16.93 18.85 1.35
C LEU A 786 -15.97 17.82 1.94
N LYS A 787 -16.48 16.78 2.61
CA LYS A 787 -15.67 15.68 3.17
C LYS A 787 -14.89 14.94 2.10
N ASP A 788 -15.53 14.67 0.96
CA ASP A 788 -14.87 14.00 -0.18
C ASP A 788 -13.76 14.87 -0.79
N VAL A 789 -13.99 16.19 -0.90
CA VAL A 789 -12.97 17.14 -1.37
C VAL A 789 -11.78 17.20 -0.41
N CYS A 790 -12.01 17.27 0.90
CA CYS A 790 -10.95 17.27 1.91
C CYS A 790 -10.18 15.93 1.93
N LYS A 791 -10.86 14.78 1.77
CA LYS A 791 -10.19 13.47 1.66
C LYS A 791 -9.25 13.36 0.46
N THR A 792 -9.52 14.11 -0.61
CA THR A 792 -8.64 14.16 -1.78
C THR A 792 -7.50 15.17 -1.68
N GLY A 793 -7.22 15.69 -0.47
CA GLY A 793 -6.03 16.49 -0.18
C GLY A 793 -6.19 18.00 -0.39
N PHE A 794 -7.42 18.53 -0.30
CA PHE A 794 -7.63 19.98 -0.35
C PHE A 794 -7.23 20.65 0.97
N ASP A 795 -6.14 21.43 0.95
CA ASP A 795 -5.55 22.16 2.10
C ASP A 795 -5.77 23.69 2.02
N ALA A 796 -6.60 24.14 1.06
CA ALA A 796 -6.84 25.54 0.73
C ALA A 796 -5.59 26.36 0.37
N LYS A 797 -4.49 25.70 -0.03
CA LYS A 797 -3.34 26.33 -0.69
C LYS A 797 -3.37 26.02 -2.19
N PHE A 798 -3.04 27.01 -3.01
CA PHE A 798 -2.96 26.84 -4.46
C PHE A 798 -1.61 27.32 -4.97
N ASP A 799 -0.85 26.43 -5.59
CA ASP A 799 0.47 26.79 -6.15
C ASP A 799 0.38 27.58 -7.46
N SER A 800 -0.75 27.51 -8.18
CA SER A 800 -0.92 28.20 -9.46
C SER A 800 -2.38 28.47 -9.83
N CYS A 801 -2.60 29.38 -10.78
CA CYS A 801 -3.92 29.57 -11.40
C CYS A 801 -4.47 28.28 -12.05
N LEU A 802 -3.58 27.39 -12.52
CA LEU A 802 -3.97 26.11 -13.14
C LEU A 802 -4.48 25.12 -12.09
N SER A 803 -3.90 25.08 -10.89
CA SER A 803 -4.40 24.23 -9.81
C SER A 803 -5.77 24.69 -9.31
N ILE A 804 -6.02 26.00 -9.26
CA ILE A 804 -7.36 26.57 -9.00
C ILE A 804 -8.36 26.10 -10.06
N HIS A 805 -8.01 26.21 -11.34
CA HIS A 805 -8.90 25.81 -12.43
C HIS A 805 -9.20 24.29 -12.43
N PHE A 806 -8.17 23.47 -12.19
CA PHE A 806 -8.31 22.02 -12.09
C PHE A 806 -9.20 21.63 -10.91
N PHE A 807 -8.99 22.25 -9.75
CA PHE A 807 -9.82 22.05 -8.57
C PHE A 807 -11.29 22.39 -8.84
N ILE A 808 -11.58 23.54 -9.46
CA ILE A 808 -12.95 23.94 -9.79
C ILE A 808 -13.61 22.97 -10.78
N THR A 809 -12.83 22.42 -11.72
CA THR A 809 -13.31 21.42 -12.69
C THR A 809 -13.66 20.10 -12.00
N GLN A 810 -12.80 19.59 -11.12
CA GLN A 810 -13.07 18.40 -10.32
C GLN A 810 -14.28 18.58 -9.40
N LEU A 811 -14.38 19.76 -8.77
CA LEU A 811 -15.53 20.12 -7.94
C LEU A 811 -16.84 20.14 -8.76
N GLN A 812 -16.78 20.60 -10.00
CA GLN A 812 -17.94 20.59 -10.91
C GLN A 812 -18.41 19.16 -11.21
N GLU A 813 -17.51 18.22 -11.46
CA GLU A 813 -17.85 16.82 -11.72
C GLU A 813 -18.49 16.15 -10.50
N ARG A 814 -17.95 16.40 -9.31
CA ARG A 814 -18.51 15.88 -8.04
C ARG A 814 -19.90 16.44 -7.72
N ILE A 815 -20.11 17.74 -7.92
CA ILE A 815 -21.44 18.36 -7.74
C ILE A 815 -22.46 17.79 -8.75
N LYS A 816 -22.02 17.46 -9.97
CA LYS A 816 -22.87 16.83 -11.00
C LYS A 816 -23.24 15.39 -10.63
N ALA A 817 -22.32 14.62 -10.04
CA ALA A 817 -22.56 13.24 -9.62
C ALA A 817 -23.67 13.12 -8.55
N GLU A 818 -23.80 14.13 -7.67
CA GLU A 818 -24.75 14.11 -6.54
C GLU A 818 -26.21 14.48 -6.88
N LYS A 819 -26.52 14.76 -8.16
CA LYS A 819 -27.84 15.21 -8.67
C LYS A 819 -28.37 16.45 -7.91
N SER A 820 -27.62 17.56 -7.97
CA SER A 820 -28.05 18.86 -7.42
C SER A 820 -29.43 19.29 -7.95
N ALA A 821 -30.24 19.94 -7.11
CA ALA A 821 -31.53 20.54 -7.50
C ALA A 821 -31.37 21.87 -8.27
N ALA A 822 -30.15 22.41 -8.38
CA ALA A 822 -29.84 23.63 -9.11
C ALA A 822 -29.62 23.36 -10.61
N ASP A 823 -30.08 24.27 -11.48
CA ASP A 823 -29.85 24.16 -12.92
C ASP A 823 -28.37 24.36 -13.29
N GLU A 824 -27.92 23.76 -14.40
CA GLU A 824 -26.51 23.81 -14.84
C GLU A 824 -25.95 25.23 -14.94
N ASN A 825 -26.81 26.21 -15.27
CA ASN A 825 -26.40 27.61 -15.33
C ASN A 825 -26.13 28.21 -13.95
N THR A 826 -26.85 27.81 -12.91
CA THR A 826 -26.62 28.28 -11.53
C THR A 826 -25.38 27.63 -10.94
N ILE A 827 -25.18 26.32 -11.17
CA ILE A 827 -23.95 25.61 -10.78
C ILE A 827 -22.74 26.29 -11.42
N HIS A 828 -22.80 26.54 -12.73
CA HIS A 828 -21.69 27.17 -13.44
C HIS A 828 -21.44 28.62 -12.99
N ARG A 829 -22.49 29.42 -12.71
CA ARG A 829 -22.32 30.79 -12.20
C ARG A 829 -21.70 30.83 -10.81
N ALA A 830 -22.11 29.93 -9.92
CA ALA A 830 -21.57 29.84 -8.57
C ALA A 830 -20.10 29.39 -8.57
N LEU A 831 -19.75 28.39 -9.40
CA LEU A 831 -18.37 27.92 -9.54
C LEU A 831 -17.46 28.96 -10.20
N VAL A 832 -17.94 29.71 -11.19
CA VAL A 832 -17.17 30.82 -11.79
C VAL A 832 -16.94 31.94 -10.77
N LYS A 833 -17.93 32.22 -9.91
CA LYS A 833 -17.76 33.20 -8.83
C LYS A 833 -16.74 32.72 -7.80
N LEU A 834 -16.80 31.44 -7.42
CA LEU A 834 -15.83 30.82 -6.52
C LEU A 834 -14.40 30.84 -7.11
N GLU A 835 -14.25 30.48 -8.39
CA GLU A 835 -12.99 30.54 -9.12
C GLU A 835 -12.43 31.97 -9.14
N LEU A 836 -13.27 32.98 -9.38
CA LEU A 836 -12.87 34.39 -9.36
C LEU A 836 -12.46 34.87 -7.96
N ASP A 837 -13.12 34.40 -6.90
CA ASP A 837 -12.79 34.78 -5.54
C ASP A 837 -11.48 34.11 -5.09
N PHE A 838 -11.26 32.83 -5.43
CA PHE A 838 -9.96 32.16 -5.23
C PHE A 838 -8.83 32.82 -6.02
N LEU A 839 -9.07 33.20 -7.28
CA LEU A 839 -8.08 33.89 -8.08
C LEU A 839 -7.74 35.27 -7.50
N LYS A 840 -8.73 36.05 -7.02
CA LYS A 840 -8.46 37.35 -6.37
C LYS A 840 -7.61 37.20 -5.12
N ASP A 841 -7.94 36.22 -4.27
CA ASP A 841 -7.22 35.99 -3.03
C ASP A 841 -5.80 35.48 -3.33
N TRP A 842 -5.62 34.57 -4.29
CA TRP A 842 -4.31 34.09 -4.73
C TRP A 842 -3.43 35.17 -5.39
N LEU A 843 -4.05 36.08 -6.16
CA LEU A 843 -3.37 37.17 -6.86
C LEU A 843 -2.82 38.26 -5.93
N ALA A 844 -3.37 38.41 -4.72
CA ALA A 844 -2.87 39.38 -3.75
C ALA A 844 -1.42 39.09 -3.33
N ASP A 845 -1.01 37.82 -3.35
CA ASP A 845 0.28 37.36 -2.83
C ASP A 845 1.28 36.88 -3.92
N ASN A 846 0.86 36.76 -5.19
CA ASN A 846 1.65 36.12 -6.28
C ASN A 846 1.77 36.96 -7.57
N GLY A 847 1.95 38.28 -7.46
CA GLY A 847 1.91 39.24 -8.57
C GLY A 847 2.92 39.03 -9.72
N ASP A 848 4.07 38.38 -9.48
CA ASP A 848 5.20 38.33 -10.42
C ASP A 848 5.04 37.32 -11.59
N SER A 849 4.07 36.41 -11.53
CA SER A 849 3.92 35.35 -12.54
C SER A 849 3.03 35.72 -13.75
N TYR A 850 2.54 36.97 -13.84
CA TYR A 850 1.65 37.45 -14.94
C TYR A 850 2.36 37.96 -16.20
N ALA A 851 3.68 38.13 -16.17
CA ALA A 851 4.41 38.84 -17.22
C ALA A 851 4.64 38.02 -18.50
N LYS A 852 4.83 36.70 -18.43
CA LYS A 852 5.45 35.91 -19.53
C LYS A 852 4.53 35.50 -20.69
N ILE A 853 3.23 35.34 -20.47
CA ILE A 853 2.30 34.85 -21.53
C ILE A 853 1.72 36.01 -22.35
N PHE A 854 1.48 37.17 -21.74
CA PHE A 854 0.88 38.33 -22.41
C PHE A 854 1.91 39.31 -23.01
N THR A 855 3.18 39.27 -22.58
CA THR A 855 4.29 39.97 -23.28
C THR A 855 4.47 39.44 -24.70
N ILE A 856 4.20 38.16 -24.96
CA ILE A 856 4.33 37.55 -26.29
C ILE A 856 3.29 38.07 -27.29
N ILE A 857 2.11 38.49 -26.82
CA ILE A 857 1.01 39.01 -27.66
C ILE A 857 1.19 40.51 -27.92
N ASP A 858 1.53 41.30 -26.89
CA ASP A 858 1.69 42.76 -27.03
C ASP A 858 2.98 43.14 -27.78
N ASN A 859 4.07 42.38 -27.60
CA ASN A 859 5.35 42.62 -28.30
C ASN A 859 5.29 42.35 -29.82
N LYS A 860 4.22 41.73 -30.32
CA LYS A 860 4.08 41.38 -31.74
C LYS A 860 3.14 42.31 -32.52
N LEU A 861 2.23 43.02 -31.86
CA LEU A 861 1.12 43.76 -32.50
C LEU A 861 1.02 45.24 -32.08
N ASP A 862 1.75 45.67 -31.05
CA ASP A 862 1.74 47.05 -30.51
C ASP A 862 0.32 47.65 -30.38
N LEU A 863 -0.58 46.86 -29.81
CA LEU A 863 -2.02 47.10 -29.80
C LEU A 863 -2.37 48.37 -29.01
N THR A 864 -1.71 48.59 -27.87
CA THR A 864 -1.99 49.72 -26.98
C THR A 864 -1.59 51.06 -27.63
N SER A 865 -0.44 51.14 -28.32
CA SER A 865 -0.03 52.36 -29.01
C SER A 865 -0.93 52.66 -30.21
N THR A 866 -1.31 51.62 -30.95
CA THR A 866 -2.20 51.69 -32.12
C THR A 866 -3.60 52.15 -31.73
N LEU A 867 -4.13 51.61 -30.62
CA LEU A 867 -5.43 52.01 -30.05
C LEU A 867 -5.47 53.48 -29.65
N LYS A 868 -4.40 53.97 -29.01
CA LYS A 868 -4.30 55.36 -28.60
C LYS A 868 -4.16 56.29 -29.81
N LYS A 869 -3.37 55.92 -30.82
CA LYS A 869 -3.14 56.72 -32.03
C LYS A 869 -4.37 56.83 -32.95
N ASN A 870 -5.20 55.79 -32.98
CA ASN A 870 -6.35 55.69 -33.88
C ASN A 870 -7.70 55.76 -33.16
N HIS A 871 -7.73 56.29 -31.93
CA HIS A 871 -8.94 56.51 -31.12
C HIS A 871 -9.88 55.29 -31.07
N GLY A 872 -9.32 54.10 -30.80
CA GLY A 872 -10.08 52.85 -30.67
C GLY A 872 -10.36 52.10 -31.97
N VAL A 873 -10.06 52.67 -33.15
CA VAL A 873 -10.26 52.04 -34.46
C VAL A 873 -9.00 51.31 -34.92
N LEU A 874 -9.09 50.02 -35.25
CA LEU A 874 -7.97 49.24 -35.78
C LEU A 874 -7.80 49.50 -37.29
N PRO A 875 -6.57 49.73 -37.78
CA PRO A 875 -6.31 49.85 -39.20
C PRO A 875 -6.43 48.48 -39.90
N PRO A 876 -6.77 48.44 -41.19
CA PRO A 876 -6.76 47.18 -41.94
C PRO A 876 -5.31 46.68 -42.08
N ASN A 877 -4.95 45.65 -41.32
CA ASN A 877 -3.66 44.97 -41.34
C ASN A 877 -3.90 43.45 -41.35
N ASP A 878 -3.11 42.70 -42.13
CA ASP A 878 -3.17 41.24 -42.25
C ASP A 878 -3.05 40.55 -40.88
N GLU A 879 -2.32 41.15 -39.95
CA GLU A 879 -2.16 40.63 -38.59
C GLU A 879 -3.43 40.79 -37.72
N PHE A 880 -4.20 41.87 -37.92
CA PHE A 880 -5.49 42.07 -37.25
C PHE A 880 -6.61 41.22 -37.86
N GLU A 881 -6.50 40.88 -39.15
CA GLU A 881 -7.36 39.85 -39.77
C GLU A 881 -7.08 38.45 -39.20
N GLN A 882 -5.80 38.08 -39.02
CA GLN A 882 -5.44 36.83 -38.36
C GLN A 882 -5.96 36.77 -36.91
N LEU A 883 -5.81 37.86 -36.16
CA LEU A 883 -6.36 37.97 -34.80
C LEU A 883 -7.88 37.76 -34.79
N ASN A 884 -8.61 38.37 -35.73
CA ASN A 884 -10.04 38.16 -35.89
C ASN A 884 -10.40 36.70 -36.17
N ARG A 885 -9.71 36.05 -37.12
CA ARG A 885 -9.92 34.61 -37.43
C ARG A 885 -9.64 33.71 -36.23
N CYS A 886 -8.62 34.02 -35.44
CA CYS A 886 -8.32 33.29 -34.20
C CYS A 886 -9.40 33.47 -33.14
N LEU A 887 -9.87 34.71 -32.92
CA LEU A 887 -10.94 35.00 -31.94
C LEU A 887 -12.28 34.38 -32.36
N GLU A 888 -12.57 34.30 -33.66
CA GLU A 888 -13.74 33.61 -34.21
C GLU A 888 -13.64 32.08 -34.10
N MET A 889 -12.45 31.49 -34.15
CA MET A 889 -12.23 30.06 -33.88
C MET A 889 -12.42 29.68 -32.41
N ILE A 890 -12.06 30.57 -31.48
CA ILE A 890 -12.12 30.31 -30.02
C ILE A 890 -13.53 30.61 -29.44
N ASN A 891 -14.54 30.72 -30.30
CA ASN A 891 -15.88 31.21 -29.98
C ASN A 891 -16.67 30.27 -29.04
N SER A 892 -16.35 30.34 -27.75
CA SER A 892 -17.20 29.84 -26.67
C SER A 892 -18.43 30.74 -26.57
N SER A 893 -19.61 30.13 -26.37
CA SER A 893 -20.91 30.81 -26.33
C SER A 893 -21.04 31.98 -25.31
N LYS A 894 -20.02 32.22 -24.48
CA LYS A 894 -20.01 33.23 -23.40
C LYS A 894 -18.93 34.31 -23.53
N ARG A 895 -18.15 34.38 -24.62
CA ARG A 895 -17.22 35.49 -24.95
C ARG A 895 -16.23 35.85 -23.82
N LYS A 896 -15.68 34.85 -23.10
CA LYS A 896 -14.83 35.02 -21.90
C LYS A 896 -13.51 35.74 -22.22
N ILE A 897 -12.87 35.39 -23.34
CA ILE A 897 -11.59 35.97 -23.79
C ILE A 897 -11.76 37.43 -24.21
N GLU A 898 -12.83 37.75 -24.94
CA GLU A 898 -13.14 39.13 -25.37
C GLU A 898 -13.23 40.10 -24.18
N ARG A 899 -13.87 39.66 -23.09
CA ARG A 899 -14.02 40.46 -21.86
C ARG A 899 -12.70 40.68 -21.13
N LEU A 900 -11.85 39.66 -21.06
CA LEU A 900 -10.54 39.74 -20.43
C LEU A 900 -9.62 40.69 -21.22
N MET A 901 -9.62 40.58 -22.56
CA MET A 901 -8.82 41.44 -23.42
C MET A 901 -9.28 42.91 -23.36
N ALA A 902 -10.59 43.17 -23.41
CA ALA A 902 -11.13 44.52 -23.31
C ALA A 902 -10.77 45.21 -21.98
N ASN A 903 -10.76 44.47 -20.87
CA ASN A 903 -10.39 45.01 -19.56
C ASN A 903 -8.89 45.29 -19.44
N ARG A 904 -8.03 44.43 -20.00
CA ARG A 904 -6.56 44.62 -19.95
C ARG A 904 -6.10 45.80 -20.81
N LEU A 905 -6.64 45.94 -22.03
CA LEU A 905 -6.35 47.09 -22.91
C LEU A 905 -6.80 48.41 -22.29
N HIS A 906 -7.98 48.43 -21.67
CA HIS A 906 -8.46 49.58 -20.91
C HIS A 906 -7.50 49.98 -19.78
N MET A 907 -7.00 49.01 -19.00
CA MET A 907 -6.01 49.28 -17.94
C MET A 907 -4.69 49.84 -18.49
N HIS A 908 -4.19 49.31 -19.61
CA HIS A 908 -2.98 49.82 -20.24
C HIS A 908 -3.14 51.24 -20.80
N LEU A 909 -4.30 51.59 -21.36
CA LEU A 909 -4.60 52.96 -21.78
C LEU A 909 -4.60 53.92 -20.59
N MET A 910 -5.16 53.51 -19.44
CA MET A 910 -5.19 54.30 -18.21
C MET A 910 -3.81 54.53 -17.58
N LEU A 911 -2.86 53.58 -17.72
CA LEU A 911 -1.50 53.71 -17.17
C LEU A 911 -0.69 54.86 -17.80
N ASN A 912 -1.04 55.26 -19.03
CA ASN A 912 -0.33 56.30 -19.79
C ASN A 912 -1.04 57.67 -19.75
N VAL A 913 -1.95 57.88 -18.80
CA VAL A 913 -2.66 59.15 -18.60
C VAL A 913 -1.93 60.00 -17.59
N GLN A 914 -1.62 61.24 -17.96
CA GLN A 914 -1.18 62.26 -17.00
C GLN A 914 -2.37 63.11 -16.57
N GLY A 915 -2.56 63.28 -15.26
CA GLY A 915 -3.73 63.95 -14.68
C GLY A 915 -3.95 65.39 -15.15
N ASN A 916 -2.90 66.07 -15.63
CA ASN A 916 -2.93 67.47 -16.04
C ASN A 916 -3.42 67.68 -17.49
N GLU A 917 -3.57 66.61 -18.27
CA GLU A 917 -3.96 66.66 -19.69
C GLU A 917 -5.39 66.12 -19.93
N ILE A 918 -6.11 65.75 -18.86
CA ILE A 918 -7.42 65.08 -18.95
C ILE A 918 -8.45 65.94 -19.66
N ASP A 919 -8.56 67.23 -19.32
CA ASP A 919 -9.57 68.13 -19.89
C ASP A 919 -9.30 68.41 -21.39
N GLN A 920 -8.03 68.63 -21.74
CA GLN A 920 -7.60 68.81 -23.13
C GLN A 920 -7.81 67.55 -23.98
N GLN A 921 -7.50 66.36 -23.44
CA GLN A 921 -7.75 65.08 -24.11
C GLN A 921 -9.24 64.77 -24.29
N LEU A 922 -10.08 65.07 -23.28
CA LEU A 922 -11.53 64.93 -23.41
C LEU A 922 -12.07 65.84 -24.52
N THR A 923 -11.50 67.04 -24.67
CA THR A 923 -11.88 68.00 -25.71
C THR A 923 -11.47 67.56 -27.10
N ASP A 924 -10.22 67.18 -27.29
CA ASP A 924 -9.68 66.78 -28.59
C ASP A 924 -10.32 65.48 -29.10
N GLU A 925 -10.72 64.57 -28.21
CA GLU A 925 -11.26 63.25 -28.58
C GLU A 925 -12.81 63.15 -28.56
N TYR A 926 -13.52 64.24 -28.30
CA TYR A 926 -14.99 64.23 -28.14
C TYR A 926 -15.74 63.72 -29.38
N ASP A 927 -15.34 64.16 -30.58
CA ASP A 927 -16.03 63.77 -31.82
C ASP A 927 -15.85 62.26 -32.08
N TYR A 928 -14.67 61.70 -31.78
CA TYR A 928 -14.42 60.25 -31.83
C TYR A 928 -15.21 59.48 -30.79
N PHE A 929 -15.38 60.01 -29.58
CA PHE A 929 -16.26 59.41 -28.57
C PHE A 929 -17.69 59.30 -29.08
N VAL A 930 -18.23 60.35 -29.70
CA VAL A 930 -19.59 60.34 -30.26
C VAL A 930 -19.71 59.34 -31.41
N GLU A 931 -18.71 59.27 -32.28
CA GLU A 931 -18.67 58.35 -33.43
C GLU A 931 -18.57 56.89 -32.97
N ASN A 932 -17.61 56.55 -32.11
CA ASN A 932 -17.41 55.22 -31.54
C ASN A 932 -18.62 54.75 -30.73
N PHE A 933 -19.24 55.64 -29.96
CA PHE A 933 -20.46 55.34 -29.20
C PHE A 933 -21.61 54.96 -30.13
N ARG A 934 -21.81 55.72 -31.22
CA ARG A 934 -22.83 55.43 -32.24
C ARG A 934 -22.51 54.17 -33.03
N GLU A 935 -21.24 53.89 -33.29
CA GLU A 935 -20.81 52.68 -34.00
C GLU A 935 -21.18 51.42 -33.21
N ILE A 936 -20.81 51.34 -31.93
CA ILE A 936 -21.17 50.22 -31.02
C ILE A 936 -22.70 50.10 -30.91
N GLN A 937 -23.41 51.23 -30.83
CA GLN A 937 -24.87 51.25 -30.73
C GLN A 937 -25.56 50.76 -32.02
N SER A 938 -25.05 51.12 -33.19
CA SER A 938 -25.66 50.79 -34.49
C SER A 938 -25.55 49.32 -34.86
N GLY A 939 -24.60 48.59 -34.27
CA GLY A 939 -24.40 47.16 -34.48
C GLY A 939 -24.05 46.76 -35.93
N ARG A 940 -23.63 47.70 -36.80
CA ARG A 940 -23.17 47.37 -38.16
C ARG A 940 -21.86 46.57 -38.07
N LYS A 941 -21.73 45.52 -38.92
CA LYS A 941 -20.67 44.49 -38.94
C LYS A 941 -19.27 45.02 -38.58
N THR A 942 -18.93 45.02 -37.30
CA THR A 942 -17.59 45.23 -36.77
C THR A 942 -17.03 43.87 -36.35
N ASN A 943 -15.80 43.57 -36.79
CA ASN A 943 -15.13 42.31 -36.45
C ASN A 943 -14.87 42.23 -34.93
N VAL A 944 -14.67 41.03 -34.39
CA VAL A 944 -14.56 40.78 -32.94
C VAL A 944 -13.42 41.59 -32.29
N ALA A 945 -12.26 41.65 -32.92
CA ALA A 945 -11.13 42.45 -32.44
C ALA A 945 -11.44 43.95 -32.44
N GLN A 946 -12.15 44.45 -33.47
CA GLN A 946 -12.59 45.84 -33.54
C GLN A 946 -13.56 46.17 -32.40
N MET A 947 -14.48 45.25 -32.07
CA MET A 947 -15.39 45.41 -30.93
C MET A 947 -14.68 45.44 -29.57
N ILE A 948 -13.67 44.58 -29.36
CA ILE A 948 -12.85 44.59 -28.14
C ILE A 948 -12.15 45.95 -27.99
N SER A 949 -11.55 46.44 -29.07
CA SER A 949 -10.84 47.72 -29.16
C SER A 949 -11.74 48.92 -28.86
N LEU A 950 -12.89 49.01 -29.52
CA LEU A 950 -13.88 50.08 -29.31
C LEU A 950 -14.40 50.08 -27.86
N ILE A 951 -14.68 48.91 -27.28
CA ILE A 951 -15.15 48.81 -25.88
C ILE A 951 -14.04 49.22 -24.90
N ALA A 952 -12.79 48.81 -25.13
CA ALA A 952 -11.66 49.17 -24.27
C ALA A 952 -11.40 50.68 -24.29
N TRP A 953 -11.42 51.30 -25.48
CA TRP A 953 -11.21 52.73 -25.65
C TRP A 953 -12.39 53.56 -25.11
N LEU A 954 -13.64 53.11 -25.30
CA LEU A 954 -14.81 53.80 -24.77
C LEU A 954 -14.88 53.74 -23.23
N LYS A 955 -14.44 52.62 -22.62
CA LYS A 955 -14.26 52.55 -21.15
C LYS A 955 -13.18 53.52 -20.67
N TYR A 956 -12.09 53.63 -21.42
CA TYR A 956 -11.01 54.58 -21.13
C TYR A 956 -11.54 56.03 -21.14
N TYR A 957 -12.20 56.46 -22.21
CA TYR A 957 -12.78 57.81 -22.32
C TYR A 957 -13.86 58.08 -21.24
N ALA A 958 -14.72 57.09 -20.95
CA ALA A 958 -15.73 57.21 -19.89
C ALA A 958 -15.12 57.34 -18.48
N GLN A 959 -14.00 56.67 -18.22
CA GLN A 959 -13.28 56.79 -16.95
C GLN A 959 -12.56 58.14 -16.82
N MET A 960 -12.00 58.66 -17.92
CA MET A 960 -11.44 60.01 -17.98
C MET A 960 -12.49 61.06 -17.64
N TYR A 961 -13.69 60.92 -18.21
CA TYR A 961 -14.83 61.76 -17.87
C TYR A 961 -15.24 61.65 -16.39
N ALA A 962 -15.23 60.43 -15.81
CA ALA A 962 -15.51 60.23 -14.39
C ALA A 962 -14.47 60.89 -13.46
N LEU A 963 -13.18 60.89 -13.86
CA LEU A 963 -12.10 61.58 -13.17
C LEU A 963 -12.27 63.11 -13.22
N ALA A 964 -12.58 63.66 -14.40
CA ALA A 964 -12.83 65.09 -14.57
C ALA A 964 -14.03 65.59 -13.73
N LEU A 965 -15.10 64.79 -13.64
CA LEU A 965 -16.26 65.10 -12.78
C LEU A 965 -15.89 65.19 -11.30
N ASN A 966 -15.03 64.29 -10.80
CA ASN A 966 -14.60 64.30 -9.40
C ASN A 966 -13.62 65.43 -9.06
N ASN A 967 -12.83 65.91 -10.04
CA ASN A 967 -11.76 66.89 -9.82
C ASN A 967 -12.12 68.34 -10.20
N GLU A 968 -13.41 68.66 -10.43
CA GLU A 968 -13.88 70.00 -10.81
C GLU A 968 -13.26 70.57 -12.10
N GLY A 969 -13.15 69.74 -13.16
CA GLY A 969 -12.64 70.19 -14.47
C GLY A 969 -13.39 71.42 -15.01
N GLN A 970 -12.66 72.39 -15.57
CA GLN A 970 -13.16 73.74 -15.86
C GLN A 970 -13.43 74.05 -17.36
N GLU A 971 -13.45 73.06 -18.26
CA GLU A 971 -13.53 73.32 -19.71
C GLU A 971 -14.89 73.05 -20.39
N ASP A 972 -15.08 73.73 -21.53
CA ASP A 972 -16.28 73.80 -22.40
C ASP A 972 -16.85 72.44 -22.89
N VAL A 973 -16.17 71.33 -22.64
CA VAL A 973 -16.52 70.00 -23.16
C VAL A 973 -17.34 69.14 -22.19
N LEU A 974 -17.21 69.33 -20.88
CA LEU A 974 -18.05 68.61 -19.91
C LEU A 974 -19.56 68.84 -20.15
N PRO A 975 -20.05 70.06 -20.48
CA PRO A 975 -21.44 70.29 -20.85
C PRO A 975 -21.85 69.57 -22.14
N ARG A 976 -20.94 69.43 -23.13
CA ARG A 976 -21.22 68.72 -24.39
C ARG A 976 -21.37 67.22 -24.16
N ILE A 977 -20.57 66.63 -23.28
CA ILE A 977 -20.69 65.21 -22.89
C ILE A 977 -21.94 64.99 -22.03
N ASP A 978 -22.20 65.87 -21.06
CA ASP A 978 -23.42 65.82 -20.23
C ASP A 978 -24.68 65.93 -21.09
N GLN A 979 -24.73 66.88 -22.02
CA GLN A 979 -25.86 67.06 -22.95
C GLN A 979 -26.01 65.87 -23.91
N PHE A 980 -24.90 65.31 -24.42
CA PHE A 980 -24.95 64.10 -25.25
C PHE A 980 -25.52 62.91 -24.46
N LEU A 981 -25.02 62.62 -23.26
CA LEU A 981 -25.51 61.52 -22.44
C LEU A 981 -26.96 61.77 -21.97
N ALA A 982 -27.34 63.00 -21.67
CA ALA A 982 -28.72 63.36 -21.32
C ALA A 982 -29.70 63.15 -22.48
N ASN A 983 -29.31 63.50 -23.70
CA ASN A 983 -30.14 63.38 -24.90
C ASN A 983 -30.14 61.96 -25.52
N THR A 984 -29.28 61.06 -25.03
CA THR A 984 -29.16 59.70 -25.56
C THR A 984 -29.76 58.69 -24.57
N ASP A 985 -30.97 58.21 -24.87
CA ASP A 985 -31.70 57.25 -24.02
C ASP A 985 -31.75 55.86 -24.67
N THR A 986 -30.64 55.13 -24.59
CA THR A 986 -30.51 53.76 -25.12
C THR A 986 -29.99 52.81 -24.03
N PRO A 987 -30.26 51.49 -24.11
CA PRO A 987 -29.76 50.53 -23.13
C PRO A 987 -28.23 50.55 -22.97
N PHE A 988 -27.51 50.80 -24.07
CA PHE A 988 -26.06 50.98 -24.06
C PHE A 988 -25.66 52.27 -23.33
N SER A 989 -26.35 53.38 -23.58
CA SER A 989 -26.20 54.64 -22.83
C SER A 989 -26.41 54.45 -21.33
N SER A 990 -27.45 53.73 -20.91
CA SER A 990 -27.69 53.41 -19.49
C SER A 990 -26.53 52.61 -18.88
N THR A 991 -25.94 51.69 -19.63
CA THR A 991 -24.80 50.87 -19.18
C THR A 991 -23.53 51.74 -19.00
N VAL A 992 -23.27 52.65 -19.93
CA VAL A 992 -22.15 53.60 -19.84
C VAL A 992 -22.34 54.57 -18.66
N LYS A 993 -23.56 55.09 -18.47
CA LYS A 993 -23.93 55.93 -17.31
C LYS A 993 -23.69 55.21 -15.98
N LEU A 994 -24.10 53.94 -15.86
CA LEU A 994 -23.87 53.12 -14.66
C LEU A 994 -22.37 52.83 -14.44
N PHE A 995 -21.62 52.59 -15.51
CA PHE A 995 -20.17 52.42 -15.43
C PHE A 995 -19.49 53.69 -14.89
N ILE A 996 -19.86 54.88 -15.38
CA ILE A 996 -19.35 56.17 -14.90
C ILE A 996 -19.66 56.36 -13.41
N ILE A 997 -20.91 56.12 -12.96
CA ILE A 997 -21.28 56.22 -11.54
C ILE A 997 -20.43 55.27 -10.69
N LYS A 998 -20.24 54.03 -11.16
CA LYS A 998 -19.40 53.04 -10.46
C LYS A 998 -17.96 53.53 -10.32
N GLN A 999 -17.38 54.11 -11.37
CA GLN A 999 -16.02 54.67 -11.30
C GLN A 999 -15.95 55.88 -10.36
N MET A 1000 -16.94 56.76 -10.36
CA MET A 1000 -16.97 57.91 -9.44
C MET A 1000 -16.98 57.49 -7.97
N LEU A 1001 -17.75 56.45 -7.62
CA LEU A 1001 -17.77 55.87 -6.27
C LEU A 1001 -16.40 55.27 -5.90
N GLN A 1002 -15.76 54.58 -6.84
CA GLN A 1002 -14.47 53.96 -6.64
C GLN A 1002 -13.34 54.99 -6.46
N ILE A 1003 -13.36 56.06 -7.26
CA ILE A 1003 -12.36 57.15 -7.21
C ILE A 1003 -12.52 57.97 -5.93
N SER A 1004 -13.75 58.33 -5.57
CA SER A 1004 -14.02 59.21 -4.41
C SER A 1004 -13.99 58.46 -3.07
N LYS A 1005 -14.04 57.12 -3.08
CA LYS A 1005 -14.25 56.25 -1.90
C LYS A 1005 -15.51 56.60 -1.09
N LEU A 1006 -16.47 57.31 -1.70
CA LEU A 1006 -17.71 57.71 -1.07
C LEU A 1006 -18.78 56.64 -1.22
N THR A 1007 -19.71 56.60 -0.28
CA THR A 1007 -20.93 55.80 -0.44
C THR A 1007 -21.85 56.43 -1.49
N LEU A 1008 -22.78 55.64 -2.04
CA LEU A 1008 -23.78 56.14 -2.99
C LEU A 1008 -24.61 57.30 -2.41
N GLU A 1009 -24.85 57.31 -1.11
CA GLU A 1009 -25.56 58.38 -0.40
C GLU A 1009 -24.72 59.66 -0.26
N GLN A 1010 -23.43 59.53 0.05
CA GLN A 1010 -22.52 60.69 0.10
C GLN A 1010 -22.31 61.30 -1.29
N LEU A 1011 -22.16 60.45 -2.32
CA LEU A 1011 -22.03 60.92 -3.70
C LEU A 1011 -23.33 61.58 -4.19
N ARG A 1012 -24.48 61.07 -3.76
CA ARG A 1012 -25.79 61.71 -3.95
C ARG A 1012 -25.81 63.11 -3.34
N GLU A 1013 -25.37 63.29 -2.09
CA GLU A 1013 -25.36 64.62 -1.46
C GLU A 1013 -24.49 65.65 -2.20
N ILE A 1014 -23.32 65.22 -2.71
CA ILE A 1014 -22.40 66.10 -3.45
C ILE A 1014 -22.98 66.51 -4.82
N TYR A 1015 -23.56 65.56 -5.55
CA TYR A 1015 -23.98 65.76 -6.94
C TYR A 1015 -25.45 66.15 -7.11
N VAL A 1016 -26.28 66.09 -6.05
CA VAL A 1016 -27.68 66.57 -6.08
C VAL A 1016 -27.77 68.06 -6.42
N ASN A 1017 -26.77 68.86 -6.02
CA ASN A 1017 -26.73 70.31 -6.24
C ASN A 1017 -25.86 70.73 -7.44
N ARG A 1018 -25.12 69.81 -8.09
CA ARG A 1018 -24.32 70.11 -9.28
C ARG A 1018 -25.19 70.10 -10.55
N ASN A 1019 -24.91 70.99 -11.51
CA ASN A 1019 -25.68 71.13 -12.77
C ASN A 1019 -25.29 70.08 -13.83
N ILE A 1020 -25.38 68.78 -13.49
CA ILE A 1020 -25.17 67.67 -14.43
C ILE A 1020 -26.53 67.03 -14.73
N LEU A 1021 -26.99 67.15 -15.98
CA LEU A 1021 -28.34 66.83 -16.41
C LEU A 1021 -28.65 65.33 -16.36
N TRP A 1022 -27.75 64.46 -16.82
CA TRP A 1022 -28.06 63.02 -16.90
C TRP A 1022 -28.00 62.29 -15.54
N ILE A 1023 -27.30 62.85 -14.55
CA ILE A 1023 -27.12 62.26 -13.21
C ILE A 1023 -28.30 62.56 -12.28
N LYS A 1024 -28.90 63.76 -12.36
CA LYS A 1024 -30.01 64.22 -11.50
C LYS A 1024 -31.15 63.20 -11.31
N PRO A 1025 -31.63 62.49 -12.36
CA PRO A 1025 -32.70 61.50 -12.22
C PRO A 1025 -32.37 60.32 -11.29
N PHE A 1026 -31.09 59.93 -11.18
CA PHE A 1026 -30.65 58.80 -10.34
C PHE A 1026 -30.65 59.14 -8.85
N PHE A 1027 -30.49 60.43 -8.51
CA PHE A 1027 -30.30 60.91 -7.15
C PHE A 1027 -31.53 61.56 -6.52
N GLN A 1028 -32.63 61.74 -7.25
CA GLN A 1028 -33.85 62.38 -6.74
C GLN A 1028 -34.95 61.42 -6.27
N ARG A 1029 -34.77 60.09 -6.35
CA ARG A 1029 -35.77 59.14 -5.79
C ARG A 1029 -35.63 58.94 -4.26
N SER A 1030 -36.61 59.52 -3.58
CA SER A 1030 -37.21 59.31 -2.25
C SER A 1030 -36.38 58.90 -1.03
N ARG A 1031 -36.26 59.86 -0.10
CA ARG A 1031 -36.28 59.66 1.36
C ARG A 1031 -37.64 59.04 1.73
N ASP A 1032 -37.64 57.93 2.48
CA ASP A 1032 -38.64 57.57 3.50
C ASP A 1032 -38.43 56.13 3.98
N GLN A 1033 -37.80 55.97 5.14
CA GLN A 1033 -38.24 55.13 6.26
C GLN A 1033 -37.12 55.06 7.30
N GLN A 1034 -37.23 55.97 8.28
CA GLN A 1034 -36.50 55.95 9.54
C GLN A 1034 -36.82 54.66 10.30
N THR A 1035 -35.80 53.89 10.66
CA THR A 1035 -35.66 53.17 11.95
C THR A 1035 -34.33 52.42 11.95
N LYS A 1036 -33.32 52.97 12.66
CA LYS A 1036 -32.39 52.20 13.50
C LYS A 1036 -31.49 53.16 14.27
N SER A 1037 -31.80 53.22 15.56
CA SER A 1037 -30.89 53.61 16.63
C SER A 1037 -29.49 53.04 16.43
N THR A 1038 -28.50 53.92 16.56
CA THR A 1038 -27.20 53.67 17.20
C THR A 1038 -26.88 52.19 17.49
N ARG A 1039 -26.05 51.58 16.64
CA ARG A 1039 -25.21 50.44 17.03
C ARG A 1039 -23.74 50.88 16.95
N PRO A 1040 -22.95 50.71 18.02
CA PRO A 1040 -21.51 50.92 17.93
C PRO A 1040 -20.86 49.82 17.09
N THR A 1041 -19.79 50.19 16.42
CA THR A 1041 -18.95 49.43 15.49
C THR A 1041 -18.05 48.41 16.19
N LEU A 1042 -18.60 47.50 17.00
CA LEU A 1042 -17.87 46.36 17.56
C LEU A 1042 -18.48 45.05 17.04
N ILE A 1043 -17.68 44.23 16.36
CA ILE A 1043 -18.10 42.94 15.83
C ILE A 1043 -17.81 41.86 16.88
N VAL A 1044 -18.83 41.44 17.62
CA VAL A 1044 -18.70 40.38 18.61
C VAL A 1044 -18.77 39.02 17.91
N PRO A 1045 -17.89 38.05 18.25
CA PRO A 1045 -17.93 36.71 17.68
C PRO A 1045 -19.29 36.05 17.90
N MET A 1046 -19.94 35.64 16.80
CA MET A 1046 -21.16 34.85 16.81
C MET A 1046 -20.80 33.37 16.65
N PRO A 1047 -21.52 32.44 17.31
CA PRO A 1047 -21.29 31.02 17.11
C PRO A 1047 -21.55 30.63 15.65
N LEU A 1048 -20.84 29.59 15.18
CA LEU A 1048 -21.04 28.99 13.85
C LEU A 1048 -22.53 28.75 13.58
N PHE A 1049 -22.95 28.92 12.31
CA PHE A 1049 -24.37 28.84 11.90
C PHE A 1049 -25.10 27.59 12.43
N GLN A 1050 -24.40 26.47 12.54
CA GLN A 1050 -24.93 25.19 13.04
C GLN A 1050 -25.23 25.15 14.55
N CYS A 1051 -24.70 26.12 15.31
CA CYS A 1051 -24.82 26.23 16.76
C CYS A 1051 -25.84 27.31 17.18
N ARG A 1052 -26.54 27.94 16.23
CA ARG A 1052 -27.42 29.09 16.48
C ARG A 1052 -28.60 28.76 17.38
N GLU A 1053 -29.21 27.59 17.24
CA GLU A 1053 -30.34 27.18 18.07
C GLU A 1053 -29.89 26.79 19.50
N GLN A 1054 -28.74 26.13 19.61
CA GLN A 1054 -28.08 25.84 20.88
C GLN A 1054 -27.73 27.14 21.61
N PHE A 1055 -27.17 28.12 20.90
CA PHE A 1055 -26.83 29.42 21.47
C PHE A 1055 -28.06 30.21 21.93
N LYS A 1056 -29.17 30.18 21.17
CA LYS A 1056 -30.44 30.78 21.62
C LYS A 1056 -30.95 30.12 22.91
N ARG A 1057 -30.84 28.79 23.02
CA ARG A 1057 -31.21 28.05 24.25
C ARG A 1057 -30.34 28.48 25.43
N ILE A 1058 -29.02 28.52 25.25
CA ILE A 1058 -28.05 28.94 26.27
C ILE A 1058 -28.34 30.37 26.73
N ARG A 1059 -28.53 31.29 25.78
CA ARG A 1059 -28.87 32.69 26.06
C ARG A 1059 -30.19 32.83 26.83
N LYS A 1060 -31.18 31.96 26.57
CA LYS A 1060 -32.46 31.95 27.30
C LYS A 1060 -32.28 31.47 28.74
N VAL A 1061 -31.49 30.42 28.97
CA VAL A 1061 -31.23 29.87 30.31
C VAL A 1061 -30.39 30.85 31.15
N LEU A 1062 -29.32 31.40 30.58
CA LEU A 1062 -28.41 32.30 31.30
C LEU A 1062 -28.98 33.71 31.56
N ASN A 1063 -29.99 34.14 30.81
CA ASN A 1063 -30.67 35.43 31.01
C ASN A 1063 -31.91 35.36 31.93
N ASN A 1064 -32.34 34.17 32.38
CA ASN A 1064 -33.50 34.00 33.26
C ASN A 1064 -33.12 34.03 34.75
N ALA A 1065 -34.11 34.29 35.62
CA ALA A 1065 -33.90 34.50 37.06
C ALA A 1065 -33.74 33.21 37.92
N ASP A 1066 -34.09 32.02 37.40
CA ASP A 1066 -34.02 30.71 38.10
C ASP A 1066 -32.76 29.91 37.69
N ARG A 1067 -31.58 30.44 38.01
CA ARG A 1067 -30.32 30.12 37.31
C ARG A 1067 -29.73 28.73 37.57
N ASN A 1068 -29.83 28.15 38.77
CA ASN A 1068 -28.85 27.12 39.19
C ASN A 1068 -29.14 25.69 38.68
N ASN A 1069 -30.41 25.25 38.67
CA ASN A 1069 -30.75 23.88 38.26
C ASN A 1069 -30.71 23.68 36.74
N GLU A 1070 -31.24 24.64 35.97
CA GLU A 1070 -31.21 24.59 34.50
C GLU A 1070 -29.77 24.77 33.98
N LEU A 1071 -28.95 25.59 34.64
CA LEU A 1071 -27.53 25.76 34.29
C LEU A 1071 -26.72 24.48 34.58
N ARG A 1072 -26.95 23.81 35.71
CA ARG A 1072 -26.29 22.53 36.01
C ARG A 1072 -26.61 21.46 34.95
N GLN A 1073 -27.88 21.36 34.56
CA GLN A 1073 -28.30 20.46 33.50
C GLN A 1073 -27.63 20.81 32.16
N LEU A 1074 -27.55 22.10 31.83
CA LEU A 1074 -26.93 22.57 30.60
C LEU A 1074 -25.41 22.32 30.57
N ILE A 1075 -24.72 22.48 31.70
CA ILE A 1075 -23.28 22.14 31.84
C ILE A 1075 -23.08 20.64 31.63
N GLN A 1076 -23.90 19.79 32.24
CA GLN A 1076 -23.81 18.34 32.06
C GLN A 1076 -24.08 17.90 30.62
N GLU A 1077 -25.02 18.55 29.92
CA GLU A 1077 -25.28 18.31 28.50
C GLU A 1077 -24.11 18.74 27.61
N CYS A 1078 -23.32 19.74 28.01
CA CYS A 1078 -22.10 20.14 27.29
C CYS A 1078 -21.05 19.02 27.24
N ASN A 1079 -21.14 18.00 28.10
CA ASN A 1079 -20.27 16.83 28.02
C ASN A 1079 -20.56 15.96 26.78
N ASN A 1080 -21.80 15.96 26.29
CA ASN A 1080 -22.28 15.01 25.28
C ASN A 1080 -22.25 15.55 23.85
N THR A 1081 -22.03 16.86 23.64
CA THR A 1081 -22.14 17.46 22.30
C THR A 1081 -21.21 18.66 22.14
N GLN A 1082 -20.19 18.50 21.31
CA GLN A 1082 -19.21 19.55 20.98
C GLN A 1082 -19.86 20.89 20.59
N LYS A 1083 -20.94 20.85 19.78
CA LYS A 1083 -21.69 22.04 19.34
C LYS A 1083 -22.26 22.85 20.50
N LEU A 1084 -22.73 22.17 21.54
CA LEU A 1084 -23.31 22.79 22.72
C LEU A 1084 -22.20 23.38 23.60
N SER A 1085 -21.09 22.66 23.77
CA SER A 1085 -19.90 23.12 24.51
C SER A 1085 -19.31 24.39 23.89
N TYR A 1086 -19.13 24.41 22.57
CA TYR A 1086 -18.64 25.59 21.86
C TYR A 1086 -19.60 26.79 21.97
N ALA A 1087 -20.91 26.55 21.79
CA ALA A 1087 -21.92 27.60 21.93
C ALA A 1087 -21.98 28.17 23.35
N PHE A 1088 -21.71 27.34 24.37
CA PHE A 1088 -21.64 27.75 25.76
C PHE A 1088 -20.47 28.70 26.00
N LEU A 1089 -19.27 28.34 25.56
CA LEU A 1089 -18.08 29.18 25.68
C LEU A 1089 -18.20 30.50 24.88
N CYS A 1090 -18.79 30.46 23.68
CA CYS A 1090 -19.08 31.66 22.90
C CYS A 1090 -19.97 32.66 23.65
N TRP A 1091 -20.90 32.19 24.48
CA TRP A 1091 -21.77 33.07 25.24
C TRP A 1091 -20.95 33.81 26.31
N PHE A 1092 -20.00 33.13 26.96
CA PHE A 1092 -19.11 33.77 27.92
C PHE A 1092 -18.18 34.79 27.26
N ILE A 1093 -17.82 34.62 25.99
CA ILE A 1093 -17.11 35.65 25.22
C ILE A 1093 -18.02 36.84 24.87
N GLU A 1094 -19.27 36.60 24.46
CA GLU A 1094 -20.26 37.68 24.27
C GLU A 1094 -20.44 38.46 25.58
N TYR A 1095 -20.55 37.75 26.71
CA TYR A 1095 -20.61 38.34 28.05
C TYR A 1095 -19.35 39.12 28.40
N TYR A 1096 -18.17 38.59 28.08
CA TYR A 1096 -16.88 39.21 28.31
C TYR A 1096 -16.72 40.56 27.60
N SER A 1097 -17.30 40.71 26.40
CA SER A 1097 -17.21 41.95 25.61
C SER A 1097 -17.75 43.20 26.33
N ARG A 1098 -18.53 43.04 27.42
CA ARG A 1098 -19.01 44.16 28.25
C ARG A 1098 -17.89 45.01 28.85
N PHE A 1099 -16.72 44.45 29.11
CA PHE A 1099 -15.57 45.18 29.65
C PHE A 1099 -14.96 46.20 28.67
N THR A 1100 -15.44 46.24 27.41
CA THR A 1100 -15.15 47.33 26.46
C THR A 1100 -15.92 48.61 26.74
N GLN A 1101 -16.96 48.58 27.59
CA GLN A 1101 -17.75 49.74 27.96
C GLN A 1101 -17.17 50.44 29.19
N PRO A 1102 -17.11 51.79 29.21
CA PRO A 1102 -16.60 52.53 30.35
C PRO A 1102 -17.45 52.29 31.61
N ASN A 1103 -16.80 52.11 32.76
CA ASN A 1103 -17.39 51.86 34.10
C ASN A 1103 -18.16 50.53 34.28
N THR A 1104 -17.63 49.41 33.75
CA THR A 1104 -18.22 48.07 33.97
C THR A 1104 -17.49 47.31 35.09
N ASP A 1105 -18.15 47.08 36.22
CA ASP A 1105 -17.60 46.31 37.35
C ASP A 1105 -17.81 44.79 37.22
N LYS A 1106 -16.99 44.00 37.94
CA LYS A 1106 -17.10 42.53 37.98
C LYS A 1106 -18.40 42.13 38.68
N ASP A 1107 -19.16 41.23 38.07
CA ASP A 1107 -20.34 40.62 38.70
C ASP A 1107 -19.87 39.58 39.74
N VAL A 1108 -19.69 40.02 40.99
CA VAL A 1108 -19.07 39.25 42.07
C VAL A 1108 -19.86 37.97 42.38
N ASP A 1109 -21.19 38.05 42.37
CA ASP A 1109 -22.06 36.91 42.64
C ASP A 1109 -21.96 35.86 41.51
N PHE A 1110 -21.95 36.30 40.25
CA PHE A 1110 -21.81 35.39 39.10
C PHE A 1110 -20.43 34.72 39.04
N VAL A 1111 -19.35 35.46 39.36
CA VAL A 1111 -18.00 34.92 39.45
C VAL A 1111 -17.92 33.87 40.57
N GLN A 1112 -18.51 34.14 41.73
CA GLN A 1112 -18.49 33.22 42.87
C GLN A 1112 -19.25 31.92 42.57
N THR A 1113 -20.38 31.99 41.86
CA THR A 1113 -21.14 30.82 41.43
C THR A 1113 -20.36 29.93 40.46
N ILE A 1114 -19.65 30.49 39.48
CA ILE A 1114 -18.79 29.73 38.56
C ILE A 1114 -17.54 29.18 39.27
N LYS A 1115 -16.99 29.95 40.22
CA LYS A 1115 -15.78 29.60 40.97
C LYS A 1115 -16.00 28.52 42.02
N ASN A 1116 -17.16 28.46 42.67
CA ASN A 1116 -17.39 27.57 43.82
C ASN A 1116 -18.56 26.58 43.64
N ASP A 1117 -19.69 26.97 43.04
CA ASP A 1117 -20.92 26.16 43.06
C ASP A 1117 -20.97 25.07 41.96
N PHE A 1118 -20.23 25.26 40.87
CA PHE A 1118 -20.23 24.38 39.69
C PHE A 1118 -18.88 23.74 39.35
N VAL A 1119 -17.88 23.81 40.24
CA VAL A 1119 -16.50 23.37 39.98
C VAL A 1119 -16.44 21.94 39.43
N GLN A 1120 -17.05 20.97 40.11
CA GLN A 1120 -16.99 19.57 39.66
C GLN A 1120 -17.70 19.33 38.32
N ASP A 1121 -18.84 19.98 38.08
CA ASP A 1121 -19.59 19.85 36.82
C ASP A 1121 -18.84 20.51 35.65
N LEU A 1122 -18.21 21.68 35.89
CA LEU A 1122 -17.45 22.42 34.90
C LEU A 1122 -16.12 21.74 34.57
N ILE A 1123 -15.36 21.28 35.57
CA ILE A 1123 -14.12 20.51 35.34
C ILE A 1123 -14.44 19.22 34.58
N LYS A 1124 -15.53 18.53 34.96
CA LYS A 1124 -15.96 17.33 34.24
C LYS A 1124 -16.34 17.62 32.79
N SER A 1125 -16.90 18.80 32.49
CA SER A 1125 -17.40 19.13 31.15
C SER A 1125 -16.37 19.80 30.25
N PHE A 1126 -15.49 20.64 30.83
CA PHE A 1126 -14.56 21.52 30.11
C PHE A 1126 -13.09 21.39 30.54
N THR A 1127 -12.74 20.40 31.38
CA THR A 1127 -11.40 20.23 32.01
C THR A 1127 -11.07 21.33 33.04
N PRO A 1128 -10.02 21.16 33.88
CA PRO A 1128 -9.55 22.23 34.78
C PRO A 1128 -9.24 23.52 34.03
N LEU A 1129 -8.67 23.42 32.83
CA LEU A 1129 -8.32 24.56 31.98
C LEU A 1129 -9.56 25.35 31.51
N GLY A 1130 -10.62 24.65 31.09
CA GLY A 1130 -11.86 25.32 30.68
C GLY A 1130 -12.62 25.94 31.86
N HIS A 1131 -12.52 25.37 33.06
CA HIS A 1131 -13.06 25.99 34.29
C HIS A 1131 -12.32 27.30 34.62
N GLN A 1132 -10.98 27.29 34.58
CA GLN A 1132 -10.17 28.48 34.80
C GLN A 1132 -10.42 29.56 33.74
N PHE A 1133 -10.51 29.16 32.46
CA PHE A 1133 -10.83 30.08 31.36
C PHE A 1133 -12.18 30.80 31.54
N LEU A 1134 -13.21 30.09 32.02
CA LEU A 1134 -14.51 30.69 32.33
C LEU A 1134 -14.44 31.70 33.48
N ILE A 1135 -13.63 31.43 34.51
CA ILE A 1135 -13.38 32.35 35.62
C ILE A 1135 -12.69 33.62 35.11
N ASP A 1136 -11.69 33.47 34.24
CA ASP A 1136 -10.92 34.59 33.70
C ASP A 1136 -11.77 35.50 32.80
N LEU A 1137 -12.61 34.91 31.93
CA LEU A 1137 -13.62 35.64 31.15
C LEU A 1137 -14.62 36.40 32.03
N CYS A 1138 -15.01 35.85 33.18
CA CYS A 1138 -15.93 36.54 34.09
C CYS A 1138 -15.25 37.67 34.89
N SER A 1139 -13.93 37.58 35.10
CA SER A 1139 -13.16 38.45 35.99
C SER A 1139 -12.24 39.46 35.29
N ASN A 1140 -12.29 39.53 33.96
CA ASN A 1140 -11.48 40.42 33.10
C ASN A 1140 -9.97 40.15 33.06
N PHE A 1141 -9.57 38.89 33.31
CA PHE A 1141 -8.18 38.46 33.36
C PHE A 1141 -7.31 39.28 34.34
N SER A 1142 -6.03 38.92 34.47
CA SER A 1142 -5.08 39.68 35.29
C SER A 1142 -4.60 40.94 34.57
N GLU A 1143 -4.03 41.89 35.32
CA GLU A 1143 -3.58 43.17 34.75
C GLU A 1143 -2.50 43.02 33.67
N LYS A 1144 -1.69 41.97 33.77
CA LYS A 1144 -0.59 41.63 32.86
C LYS A 1144 -1.02 40.72 31.68
N SER A 1145 -2.29 40.31 31.61
CA SER A 1145 -2.75 39.36 30.59
C SER A 1145 -2.94 40.02 29.22
N TYR A 1146 -2.47 39.34 28.15
CA TYR A 1146 -2.77 39.71 26.77
C TYR A 1146 -4.28 39.78 26.48
N PHE A 1147 -5.13 39.05 27.21
CA PHE A 1147 -6.56 39.01 26.93
C PHE A 1147 -7.37 40.11 27.62
N ARG A 1148 -6.78 40.89 28.54
CA ARG A 1148 -7.48 41.97 29.26
C ARG A 1148 -8.09 42.97 28.29
N LEU A 1149 -9.34 43.39 28.54
CA LEU A 1149 -10.00 44.45 27.78
C LEU A 1149 -10.06 45.75 28.59
N ASP A 1150 -9.78 46.86 27.91
CA ASP A 1150 -9.98 48.22 28.41
C ASP A 1150 -10.73 49.07 27.37
N SER A 1151 -11.56 49.99 27.87
CA SER A 1151 -12.31 51.02 27.15
C SER A 1151 -11.44 51.96 26.28
N THR A 1152 -10.12 52.01 26.53
CA THR A 1152 -9.18 52.88 25.79
C THR A 1152 -8.54 52.20 24.58
N MET A 1153 -8.77 50.89 24.36
CA MET A 1153 -8.08 50.11 23.32
C MET A 1153 -8.61 50.39 21.89
N PRO A 1154 -7.74 50.33 20.85
CA PRO A 1154 -8.16 50.40 19.45
C PRO A 1154 -9.12 49.27 19.08
N SER A 1155 -10.04 49.52 18.14
CA SER A 1155 -11.03 48.52 17.72
C SER A 1155 -10.41 47.26 17.13
N ASP A 1156 -9.29 47.39 16.43
CA ASP A 1156 -8.63 46.27 15.76
C ASP A 1156 -7.97 45.31 16.76
N ASP A 1157 -7.35 45.85 17.82
CA ASP A 1157 -6.76 45.06 18.91
C ASP A 1157 -7.83 44.31 19.70
N ILE A 1158 -8.97 44.97 19.99
CA ILE A 1158 -10.11 44.34 20.65
C ILE A 1158 -10.65 43.19 19.78
N HIS A 1159 -10.78 43.40 18.46
CA HIS A 1159 -11.24 42.36 17.54
C HIS A 1159 -10.27 41.16 17.46
N GLN A 1160 -8.95 41.40 17.45
CA GLN A 1160 -7.94 40.33 17.48
C GLN A 1160 -8.03 39.49 18.75
N ARG A 1161 -8.13 40.13 19.92
CA ARG A 1161 -8.26 39.46 21.23
C ARG A 1161 -9.55 38.64 21.31
N LEU A 1162 -10.68 39.18 20.85
CA LEU A 1162 -11.96 38.45 20.81
C LEU A 1162 -11.93 37.27 19.82
N LEU A 1163 -11.21 37.41 18.70
CA LEU A 1163 -11.00 36.31 17.75
C LEU A 1163 -10.16 35.20 18.37
N ALA A 1164 -9.06 35.55 19.04
CA ALA A 1164 -8.20 34.60 19.75
C ALA A 1164 -8.96 33.86 20.85
N LEU A 1165 -9.78 34.54 21.66
CA LEU A 1165 -10.66 33.89 22.65
C LEU A 1165 -11.67 32.93 22.02
N ASN A 1166 -12.21 33.29 20.85
CA ASN A 1166 -13.12 32.41 20.10
C ASN A 1166 -12.40 31.14 19.62
N ILE A 1167 -11.16 31.26 19.14
CA ILE A 1167 -10.30 30.13 18.77
C ILE A 1167 -10.02 29.23 19.99
N VAL A 1168 -9.66 29.81 21.14
CA VAL A 1168 -9.48 29.09 22.40
C VAL A 1168 -10.76 28.36 22.81
N SER A 1169 -11.93 28.97 22.61
CA SER A 1169 -13.22 28.33 22.87
C SER A 1169 -13.53 27.17 21.93
N VAL A 1170 -13.12 27.25 20.66
CA VAL A 1170 -13.18 26.11 19.74
C VAL A 1170 -12.29 24.98 20.25
N PHE A 1171 -11.06 25.28 20.69
CA PHE A 1171 -10.12 24.28 21.20
C PHE A 1171 -10.60 23.59 22.47
N ILE A 1172 -11.08 24.34 23.47
CA ILE A 1172 -11.65 23.78 24.70
C ILE A 1172 -12.89 22.92 24.37
N SER A 1173 -13.64 23.25 23.32
CA SER A 1173 -14.80 22.46 22.91
C SER A 1173 -14.44 21.08 22.33
N PHE A 1174 -13.23 20.87 21.80
CA PHE A 1174 -12.85 19.63 21.08
C PHE A 1174 -12.62 18.40 21.94
N LYS A 1175 -12.51 18.55 23.27
CA LYS A 1175 -12.43 17.50 24.29
C LYS A 1175 -12.18 16.07 23.76
N SER A 1176 -10.92 15.72 23.44
CA SER A 1176 -10.44 14.36 23.12
C SER A 1176 -11.44 13.38 22.43
N TYR A 1177 -12.23 13.86 21.47
CA TYR A 1177 -13.14 13.00 20.70
C TYR A 1177 -12.35 12.28 19.62
N SER A 1178 -12.26 10.95 19.73
CA SER A 1178 -11.52 10.06 18.82
C SER A 1178 -12.12 9.92 17.41
N LYS A 1179 -13.16 10.68 17.06
CA LYS A 1179 -13.80 10.63 15.73
C LYS A 1179 -14.33 11.97 15.26
N SER A 1180 -13.99 12.27 13.99
CA SER A 1180 -14.53 13.33 13.12
C SER A 1180 -14.98 14.60 13.85
N THR A 1181 -14.02 15.48 14.08
CA THR A 1181 -14.26 16.87 14.44
C THR A 1181 -15.03 17.60 13.33
N LEU A 1182 -15.64 18.72 13.69
CA LEU A 1182 -16.57 19.51 12.87
C LEU A 1182 -15.98 20.17 11.60
N LEU A 1183 -14.70 19.93 11.32
CA LEU A 1183 -13.97 20.41 10.15
C LEU A 1183 -13.90 19.33 9.07
#